data_AF-A0A7R9CPT6-F1
#
_entry.id   AF-A0A7R9CPT6-F1
#
_cell.length_a   1.000
_cell.length_b   1.000
_cell.length_c   1.000
_cell.angle_alpha   90.00
_cell.angle_beta   90.00
_cell.angle_gamma   90.00
#
_symmetry.space_group_name_H-M   'P 1'
#
loop_
_entity.id
_entity.type
_entity.pdbx_description
1 polymer ?
#
loop_
_entity_poly.entity_id
_entity_poly.type
_entity_poly.pdbx_seq_one_letter_code
_entity_poly.pdbx_strand_id
1 'polypeptide(L)'
;MSRPVQHVCKQLSVLGNVTEEDNLSKLDDMRDAMGVMQHHDAVTGTEKQAVADDYVRILTEAIIGCGDVTRTAINNLVGNNSNLELKSCLLLNISLCEETESSEDFLVTIYNPISHVVSQYVRLPVSGDSYTVTDYNGESVVSQLVPIPQSVLNIPYRNSSALNELVFRATDLPPLGFTSYHVTVSSSTGSSGTTRQSNDTNIGNTGISLEINATTGLVQSITNNGVSVAVQQEFLYYVGAEGNNTSSDTWASGAYKLKILETFMDMKISSSLIPTGDLVEEIHQVFSDWASQVIRVYKEESHVELEWLVGPIPINDNKGKEPISRFTTNLSTNKIFYTDSNGREMLRRERNHRPTWDVKLAEPAPGNYYPVTSKIVVTDEDKGLEFAVLNDRAQGGASMKDGQIEIMVSTLRGSQSGVHRRLLNDDAKGVGEALNETAYGEGLIARGRHFVFAGEIAGSDNVSLAAQERLLAQRILLAPWVFISRGSSAQTRSINRKQFVGLTRPLPENVQVLTLEPQDSRTVLLRLEHILERNEDSQLSQDVTVALQAYSSPVASLVLTNSSQLNSHSQYLGVYSSPVASLVLTVSSKITSDSDSEYEGDGEYDGDSEYEGDSEYEGDGEYEGDSEYDGDSEYEGDGEYEDDILVGLDITSVKEMTLDGNKELSSLERLSWSSTDTKERPVIARKIEDPFTITLSPFQIRTFLSCTDTVPGMLTVHLIPHSHDDLGYRKTVDQYYYGKFSSIHKAGVQYIIDTVADVLSKDPKKRFVQVETAFLWMWWQEQDEAVRNVYRNLINSGQIELIGGGWVMNDEASSHYQATIDQFAWGLRPRIGWQIDPFGHSKETASIMAQMGFDGLFFSRLDYQDKESRLNTSTMEMVWEASESLGSSSDLFTSVLYNHYSYPTGFCVDVNCEDDPIIDNPDSPDYNLETKVQQFISFVKEQAKSFTTDHIIVTMGQDFNYQDASMNYKNIDKLIRHVNALQTNGSDVNVMYSTPSCYLKAIHDANQTWTTKTDDFFPYGSDAHSYWTGYFTSRPTHKGFERMANNFLQVCKQLSVLGNVTGIDAVGKLDDLRRAMGIMQHHDAITGTERQEVADDYIRMLTAALRGCEDVTKAAIKFDWLYRAEELRQSGQLRDELNLSRTACADEAEIL
;
A
#
# COMPACT_ATOMS: atom_id res chain seq x y z
N MET A 1 -7.25 -14.47 -2.56
CA MET A 1 -6.88 -15.43 -1.49
C MET A 1 -5.57 -15.07 -0.79
N SER A 2 -4.58 -14.43 -1.43
CA SER A 2 -3.24 -14.27 -0.82
C SER A 2 -3.10 -13.20 0.28
N ARG A 3 -3.86 -12.08 0.22
CA ARG A 3 -3.82 -11.03 1.26
C ARG A 3 -4.31 -11.48 2.64
N PRO A 4 -5.48 -12.16 2.79
CA PRO A 4 -5.88 -12.76 4.06
C PRO A 4 -4.82 -13.72 4.60
N VAL A 5 -4.23 -14.57 3.74
CA VAL A 5 -3.22 -15.56 4.13
C VAL A 5 -2.01 -14.90 4.78
N GLN A 6 -1.44 -13.85 4.19
CA GLN A 6 -0.27 -13.16 4.75
C GLN A 6 -0.59 -12.50 6.10
N HIS A 7 -1.74 -11.84 6.21
CA HIS A 7 -2.14 -11.15 7.43
C HIS A 7 -2.35 -12.14 8.58
N VAL A 8 -3.09 -13.24 8.31
CA VAL A 8 -3.28 -14.34 9.26
C VAL A 8 -1.95 -14.97 9.66
N CYS A 9 -1.04 -15.20 8.71
CA CYS A 9 0.31 -15.71 9.00
C CYS A 9 1.05 -14.87 10.02
N LYS A 10 1.12 -13.55 9.79
CA LYS A 10 1.85 -12.61 10.63
C LYS A 10 1.24 -12.55 12.03
N GLN A 11 -0.08 -12.40 12.12
CA GLN A 11 -0.80 -12.36 13.40
C GLN A 11 -0.61 -13.64 14.20
N LEU A 12 -0.85 -14.81 13.57
CA LEU A 12 -0.70 -16.09 14.24
C LEU A 12 0.75 -16.41 14.61
N SER A 13 1.74 -15.95 13.84
CA SER A 13 3.14 -16.12 14.22
C SER A 13 3.48 -15.41 15.54
N VAL A 14 2.90 -14.22 15.77
CA VAL A 14 3.02 -13.46 17.01
C VAL A 14 2.21 -14.11 18.14
N LEU A 15 0.93 -14.37 17.92
CA LEU A 15 0.01 -14.88 18.95
C LEU A 15 0.36 -16.32 19.39
N GLY A 16 0.79 -17.15 18.44
CA GLY A 16 1.22 -18.53 18.68
C GLY A 16 2.68 -18.69 19.05
N ASN A 17 3.42 -17.59 19.25
CA ASN A 17 4.84 -17.55 19.60
C ASN A 17 5.71 -18.49 18.76
N VAL A 18 5.60 -18.39 17.42
CA VAL A 18 6.34 -19.26 16.50
C VAL A 18 7.77 -18.74 16.36
N THR A 19 8.73 -19.47 16.96
CA THR A 19 10.16 -19.07 16.98
C THR A 19 11.06 -19.97 16.13
N GLU A 20 10.51 -20.99 15.46
CA GLU A 20 11.29 -21.95 14.69
C GLU A 20 11.82 -21.35 13.38
N GLU A 21 13.12 -21.54 13.10
CA GLU A 21 13.84 -21.02 11.92
C GLU A 21 13.14 -21.28 10.59
N ASP A 22 12.73 -22.53 10.38
CA ASP A 22 12.07 -22.98 9.15
C ASP A 22 10.71 -22.27 8.95
N ASN A 23 9.98 -22.02 10.04
CA ASN A 23 8.70 -21.33 9.99
C ASN A 23 8.87 -19.82 9.78
N LEU A 24 9.90 -19.20 10.37
CA LEU A 24 10.20 -17.79 10.12
C LEU A 24 10.62 -17.56 8.66
N SER A 25 11.46 -18.45 8.10
CA SER A 25 11.84 -18.40 6.68
C SER A 25 10.62 -18.52 5.75
N LYS A 26 9.64 -19.38 6.06
CA LYS A 26 8.41 -19.50 5.26
C LYS A 26 7.51 -18.28 5.35
N LEU A 27 7.50 -17.59 6.51
CA LEU A 27 6.82 -16.30 6.65
C LEU A 27 7.49 -15.24 5.77
N ASP A 28 8.81 -15.30 5.64
CA ASP A 28 9.59 -14.44 4.78
C ASP A 28 9.34 -14.73 3.31
N ASP A 29 9.26 -16.00 2.89
CA ASP A 29 8.84 -16.40 1.53
C ASP A 29 7.46 -15.83 1.18
N MET A 30 6.52 -15.81 2.13
CA MET A 30 5.19 -15.21 1.94
C MET A 30 5.23 -13.68 1.88
N ARG A 31 6.10 -13.04 2.66
CA ARG A 31 6.34 -11.59 2.56
C ARG A 31 6.91 -11.27 1.20
N ASP A 32 7.93 -11.99 0.78
CA ASP A 32 8.62 -11.86 -0.49
C ASP A 32 7.67 -12.04 -1.67
N ALA A 33 6.94 -13.16 -1.71
CA ALA A 33 5.94 -13.43 -2.74
C ALA A 33 4.87 -12.32 -2.81
N MET A 34 4.34 -11.87 -1.68
CA MET A 34 3.34 -10.80 -1.67
C MET A 34 3.90 -9.44 -2.10
N GLY A 35 5.17 -9.17 -1.81
CA GLY A 35 5.91 -8.04 -2.36
C GLY A 35 6.00 -8.11 -3.87
N VAL A 36 6.49 -9.25 -4.39
CA VAL A 36 6.55 -9.55 -5.83
C VAL A 36 5.17 -9.40 -6.47
N MET A 37 4.07 -9.68 -5.77
CA MET A 37 2.73 -9.52 -6.35
C MET A 37 2.25 -8.06 -6.39
N GLN A 38 2.79 -7.13 -5.58
CA GLN A 38 2.36 -5.70 -5.60
C GLN A 38 3.05 -4.88 -6.67
N HIS A 39 4.10 -5.45 -7.19
CA HIS A 39 4.77 -5.03 -8.38
C HIS A 39 3.79 -4.77 -9.55
N HIS A 40 4.08 -3.70 -10.28
CA HIS A 40 3.22 -3.07 -11.27
C HIS A 40 3.08 -3.84 -12.59
N ASP A 41 3.73 -4.99 -12.76
CA ASP A 41 3.41 -5.99 -13.78
C ASP A 41 3.23 -7.39 -13.18
N ALA A 42 2.80 -7.49 -11.94
CA ALA A 42 2.27 -8.73 -11.42
C ALA A 42 0.76 -8.55 -11.23
N VAL A 43 0.36 -7.62 -10.36
CA VAL A 43 -1.07 -7.38 -10.08
C VAL A 43 -1.84 -6.77 -11.26
N THR A 44 -1.13 -6.09 -12.18
CA THR A 44 -1.74 -5.44 -13.35
C THR A 44 -1.95 -6.38 -14.54
N GLY A 45 -1.26 -7.53 -14.58
CA GLY A 45 -1.38 -8.51 -15.67
C GLY A 45 -0.71 -8.08 -16.98
N THR A 46 0.39 -7.32 -16.91
CA THR A 46 1.12 -6.75 -18.07
C THR A 46 2.47 -7.41 -18.35
N GLU A 47 2.75 -8.52 -17.69
CA GLU A 47 3.88 -9.42 -17.93
C GLU A 47 3.67 -10.38 -19.10
N LYS A 48 4.75 -11.04 -19.51
CA LYS A 48 4.67 -12.19 -20.45
C LYS A 48 4.02 -13.38 -19.75
N GLN A 49 3.37 -14.28 -20.51
CA GLN A 49 2.69 -15.45 -19.93
C GLN A 49 3.63 -16.30 -19.05
N ALA A 50 4.87 -16.53 -19.49
CA ALA A 50 5.84 -17.31 -18.72
C ALA A 50 6.21 -16.68 -17.37
N VAL A 51 6.10 -15.34 -17.25
CA VAL A 51 6.33 -14.61 -16.00
C VAL A 51 5.10 -14.66 -15.11
N ALA A 52 3.90 -14.57 -15.70
CA ALA A 52 2.64 -14.78 -14.98
C ALA A 52 2.60 -16.17 -14.32
N ASP A 53 3.05 -17.19 -15.05
CA ASP A 53 3.17 -18.56 -14.56
C ASP A 53 4.19 -18.69 -13.40
N ASP A 54 5.28 -17.90 -13.43
CA ASP A 54 6.28 -17.89 -12.35
C ASP A 54 5.77 -17.16 -11.10
N TYR A 55 5.05 -16.04 -11.26
CA TYR A 55 4.39 -15.36 -10.14
C TYR A 55 3.41 -16.25 -9.43
N VAL A 56 2.64 -17.01 -10.19
CA VAL A 56 1.73 -18.02 -9.67
C VAL A 56 2.47 -19.08 -8.88
N ARG A 57 3.58 -19.58 -9.41
CA ARG A 57 4.41 -20.58 -8.74
C ARG A 57 4.92 -20.04 -7.40
N ILE A 58 5.56 -18.86 -7.40
CA ILE A 58 6.10 -18.19 -6.21
C ILE A 58 4.99 -17.95 -5.17
N LEU A 59 3.85 -17.38 -5.59
CA LEU A 59 2.73 -17.10 -4.70
C LEU A 59 2.11 -18.37 -4.13
N THR A 60 2.04 -19.44 -4.91
CA THR A 60 1.48 -20.72 -4.47
C THR A 60 2.41 -21.40 -3.45
N GLU A 61 3.72 -21.44 -3.72
CA GLU A 61 4.73 -21.96 -2.78
C GLU A 61 4.69 -21.19 -1.45
N ALA A 62 4.62 -19.86 -1.51
CA ALA A 62 4.48 -19.00 -0.35
C ALA A 62 3.19 -19.20 0.46
N ILE A 63 2.04 -19.37 -0.21
CA ILE A 63 0.78 -19.68 0.47
C ILE A 63 0.87 -21.03 1.20
N ILE A 64 1.51 -22.03 0.58
CA ILE A 64 1.74 -23.34 1.20
C ILE A 64 2.66 -23.20 2.41
N GLY A 65 3.78 -22.48 2.29
CA GLY A 65 4.70 -22.23 3.39
C GLY A 65 4.03 -21.50 4.56
N CYS A 66 3.19 -20.50 4.28
CA CYS A 66 2.39 -19.84 5.30
C CYS A 66 1.36 -20.79 5.97
N GLY A 67 0.84 -21.78 5.24
CA GLY A 67 0.04 -22.86 5.80
C GLY A 67 0.79 -23.63 6.90
N ASP A 68 2.09 -23.85 6.75
CA ASP A 68 2.91 -24.50 7.79
C ASP A 68 3.09 -23.63 9.04
N VAL A 69 3.33 -22.34 8.86
CA VAL A 69 3.49 -21.37 9.96
C VAL A 69 2.20 -21.29 10.78
N THR A 70 1.07 -21.15 10.09
CA THR A 70 -0.25 -21.07 10.74
C THR A 70 -0.65 -22.38 11.40
N ARG A 71 -0.31 -23.53 10.80
CA ARG A 71 -0.48 -24.84 11.44
C ARG A 71 0.31 -24.93 12.75
N THR A 72 1.57 -24.50 12.74
CA THR A 72 2.43 -24.51 13.94
C THR A 72 1.87 -23.59 15.02
N ALA A 73 1.50 -22.36 14.65
CA ALA A 73 0.89 -21.41 15.56
C ALA A 73 -0.42 -21.93 16.18
N ILE A 74 -1.34 -22.47 15.37
CA ILE A 74 -2.61 -23.00 15.88
C ILE A 74 -2.35 -24.19 16.81
N ASN A 75 -1.43 -25.11 16.47
CA ASN A 75 -1.10 -26.22 17.36
C ASN A 75 -0.53 -25.74 18.71
N ASN A 76 0.30 -24.68 18.72
CA ASN A 76 0.77 -24.05 19.95
C ASN A 76 -0.38 -23.47 20.78
N LEU A 77 -1.32 -22.78 20.13
CA LEU A 77 -2.48 -22.16 20.78
C LEU A 77 -3.51 -23.18 21.29
N VAL A 78 -3.56 -24.36 20.67
CA VAL A 78 -4.49 -25.45 21.02
C VAL A 78 -4.02 -26.28 22.24
N GLY A 79 -2.71 -26.36 22.49
CA GLY A 79 -2.10 -26.96 23.70
C GLY A 79 -1.43 -28.34 23.50
N ASN A 80 -0.53 -28.71 24.44
CA ASN A 80 0.39 -29.86 24.34
C ASN A 80 -0.31 -31.24 24.33
N ASN A 81 -0.50 -31.81 23.13
CA ASN A 81 -0.51 -33.25 22.74
C ASN A 81 -1.25 -33.51 21.41
N SER A 82 -1.81 -32.48 20.77
CA SER A 82 -2.50 -32.62 19.48
C SER A 82 -1.65 -32.07 18.33
N ASN A 83 -1.00 -32.96 17.58
CA ASN A 83 -0.40 -32.60 16.28
C ASN A 83 -1.51 -32.68 15.21
N LEU A 84 -2.33 -31.62 15.09
CA LEU A 84 -3.38 -31.57 14.09
C LEU A 84 -2.77 -31.32 12.72
N GLU A 85 -3.17 -32.14 11.75
CA GLU A 85 -2.82 -31.95 10.34
C GLU A 85 -3.82 -30.96 9.73
N LEU A 86 -3.59 -29.66 9.97
CA LEU A 86 -4.41 -28.57 9.45
C LEU A 86 -4.05 -28.28 7.99
N LYS A 87 -5.03 -28.36 7.08
CA LYS A 87 -4.89 -28.07 5.64
C LYS A 87 -5.91 -27.06 5.16
N SER A 88 -5.52 -26.22 4.21
CA SER A 88 -6.41 -25.22 3.60
C SER A 88 -6.81 -25.63 2.19
N CYS A 89 -8.11 -25.54 1.87
CA CYS A 89 -8.62 -25.86 0.53
C CYS A 89 -8.53 -24.65 -0.41
N LEU A 90 -7.39 -24.52 -1.11
CA LEU A 90 -7.13 -23.39 -2.01
C LEU A 90 -8.00 -23.39 -3.30
N LEU A 91 -8.68 -24.52 -3.58
CA LEU A 91 -9.48 -24.72 -4.79
C LEU A 91 -11.00 -24.69 -4.55
N LEU A 92 -11.45 -24.15 -3.41
CA LEU A 92 -12.88 -24.02 -3.08
C LEU A 92 -13.70 -23.27 -4.15
N ASN A 93 -13.10 -22.33 -4.88
CA ASN A 93 -13.79 -21.62 -5.96
C ASN A 93 -14.01 -22.46 -7.23
N ILE A 94 -13.56 -23.71 -7.32
CA ILE A 94 -14.09 -24.68 -8.32
C ILE A 94 -14.82 -25.83 -7.63
N SER A 95 -15.22 -25.62 -6.37
CA SER A 95 -15.91 -26.60 -5.53
C SER A 95 -15.12 -27.91 -5.48
N LEU A 96 -13.81 -27.80 -5.16
CA LEU A 96 -12.87 -28.92 -5.00
C LEU A 96 -12.11 -28.76 -3.68
N CYS A 97 -12.13 -29.78 -2.84
CA CYS A 97 -11.42 -29.86 -1.56
C CYS A 97 -11.24 -31.34 -1.21
N GLU A 98 -10.03 -31.86 -1.38
CA GLU A 98 -9.74 -33.29 -1.20
C GLU A 98 -10.07 -33.74 0.24
N GLU A 99 -9.84 -32.87 1.21
CA GLU A 99 -9.99 -33.13 2.63
C GLU A 99 -11.44 -33.42 3.03
N THR A 100 -12.40 -32.69 2.44
CA THR A 100 -13.83 -32.81 2.74
C THR A 100 -14.54 -33.82 1.83
N GLU A 101 -13.98 -34.09 0.65
CA GLU A 101 -14.51 -35.10 -0.29
C GLU A 101 -14.13 -36.53 0.09
N SER A 102 -12.97 -36.71 0.74
CA SER A 102 -12.41 -38.04 1.06
C SER A 102 -12.62 -38.48 2.51
N SER A 103 -13.23 -37.65 3.37
CA SER A 103 -13.42 -37.95 4.79
C SER A 103 -14.89 -37.85 5.20
N GLU A 104 -15.36 -38.83 5.97
CA GLU A 104 -16.70 -38.83 6.55
C GLU A 104 -16.76 -38.13 7.92
N ASP A 105 -15.60 -37.84 8.51
CA ASP A 105 -15.41 -37.19 9.82
C ASP A 105 -14.22 -36.23 9.73
N PHE A 106 -14.42 -34.94 9.97
CA PHE A 106 -13.36 -33.93 9.93
C PHE A 106 -13.66 -32.72 10.80
N LEU A 107 -12.60 -32.04 11.22
CA LEU A 107 -12.66 -30.79 11.98
C LEU A 107 -12.44 -29.60 11.05
N VAL A 108 -13.24 -28.55 11.20
CA VAL A 108 -13.15 -27.27 10.50
C VAL A 108 -12.76 -26.19 11.50
N THR A 109 -11.53 -25.68 11.44
CA THR A 109 -11.06 -24.58 12.29
C THR A 109 -11.01 -23.28 11.48
N ILE A 110 -11.63 -22.22 12.00
CA ILE A 110 -11.80 -20.96 11.27
C ILE A 110 -11.14 -19.86 12.07
N TYR A 111 -10.15 -19.19 11.50
CA TYR A 111 -9.45 -18.06 12.13
C TYR A 111 -9.93 -16.73 11.57
N ASN A 112 -10.31 -15.80 12.45
CA ASN A 112 -10.74 -14.45 12.15
C ASN A 112 -9.57 -13.45 12.34
N PRO A 113 -9.02 -12.87 11.25
CA PRO A 113 -7.95 -11.86 11.32
C PRO A 113 -8.42 -10.44 11.64
N ILE A 114 -9.74 -10.20 11.76
CA ILE A 114 -10.31 -8.88 12.00
C ILE A 114 -10.31 -8.59 13.50
N SER A 115 -10.22 -7.30 13.88
CA SER A 115 -10.16 -6.85 15.29
C SER A 115 -11.54 -6.84 15.99
N HIS A 116 -12.56 -7.36 15.30
CA HIS A 116 -13.96 -7.40 15.70
C HIS A 116 -14.48 -8.84 15.67
N VAL A 117 -15.59 -9.07 16.36
CA VAL A 117 -16.36 -10.32 16.24
C VAL A 117 -17.00 -10.37 14.86
N VAL A 118 -16.82 -11.47 14.12
CA VAL A 118 -17.42 -11.63 12.79
C VAL A 118 -18.12 -12.98 12.66
N SER A 119 -19.18 -13.02 11.86
CA SER A 119 -19.82 -14.26 11.44
C SER A 119 -19.58 -14.49 9.94
N GLN A 120 -19.42 -15.74 9.53
CA GLN A 120 -19.15 -16.10 8.12
C GLN A 120 -19.89 -17.37 7.71
N TYR A 121 -20.47 -17.39 6.52
CA TYR A 121 -20.97 -18.61 5.90
C TYR A 121 -19.81 -19.42 5.30
N VAL A 122 -19.65 -20.65 5.78
CA VAL A 122 -18.65 -21.61 5.30
C VAL A 122 -19.28 -22.51 4.25
N ARG A 123 -18.61 -22.71 3.12
CA ARG A 123 -19.06 -23.58 2.02
C ARG A 123 -17.98 -24.60 1.67
N LEU A 124 -18.29 -25.89 1.77
CA LEU A 124 -17.33 -26.98 1.55
C LEU A 124 -17.90 -28.00 0.57
N PRO A 125 -17.19 -28.40 -0.51
CA PRO A 125 -17.65 -29.44 -1.42
C PRO A 125 -17.61 -30.80 -0.71
N VAL A 126 -18.67 -31.59 -0.87
CA VAL A 126 -18.87 -32.82 -0.12
C VAL A 126 -19.44 -33.94 -1.00
N SER A 127 -19.13 -35.19 -0.64
CA SER A 127 -19.52 -36.39 -1.38
C SER A 127 -20.73 -37.13 -0.78
N GLY A 128 -21.08 -36.87 0.47
CA GLY A 128 -22.19 -37.50 1.18
C GLY A 128 -23.55 -36.82 0.92
N ASP A 129 -24.63 -37.53 1.23
CA ASP A 129 -26.00 -37.06 1.04
C ASP A 129 -26.56 -36.28 2.25
N SER A 130 -25.89 -36.33 3.40
CA SER A 130 -26.35 -35.72 4.65
C SER A 130 -25.19 -35.52 5.62
N TYR A 131 -25.15 -34.37 6.31
CA TYR A 131 -24.07 -34.00 7.23
C TYR A 131 -24.63 -33.36 8.50
N THR A 132 -23.99 -33.67 9.63
CA THR A 132 -24.20 -32.99 10.91
C THR A 132 -23.00 -32.10 11.19
N VAL A 133 -23.25 -30.85 11.56
CA VAL A 133 -22.22 -29.89 11.99
C VAL A 133 -22.46 -29.59 13.47
N THR A 134 -21.42 -29.69 14.30
CA THR A 134 -21.47 -29.25 15.69
C THR A 134 -20.40 -28.23 16.00
N ASP A 135 -20.68 -27.26 16.86
CA ASP A 135 -19.74 -26.22 17.26
C ASP A 135 -18.72 -26.72 18.32
N TYR A 136 -17.97 -25.77 18.89
CA TYR A 136 -16.96 -26.04 19.90
C TYR A 136 -17.54 -26.55 21.24
N ASN A 137 -18.78 -26.16 21.56
CA ASN A 137 -19.54 -26.61 22.73
C ASN A 137 -20.24 -27.96 22.50
N GLY A 138 -20.24 -28.46 21.24
CA GLY A 138 -20.91 -29.69 20.85
C GLY A 138 -22.39 -29.49 20.51
N GLU A 139 -22.84 -28.25 20.35
CA GLU A 139 -24.20 -27.92 19.94
C GLU A 139 -24.35 -28.05 18.41
N SER A 140 -25.54 -28.44 17.95
CA SER A 140 -25.81 -28.62 16.53
C SER A 140 -25.94 -27.29 15.82
N VAL A 141 -25.15 -27.09 14.76
CA VAL A 141 -25.23 -25.92 13.88
C VAL A 141 -26.12 -26.25 12.68
N VAL A 142 -27.01 -25.34 12.32
CA VAL A 142 -27.85 -25.48 11.12
C VAL A 142 -26.95 -25.56 9.90
N SER A 143 -27.19 -26.55 9.04
CA SER A 143 -26.45 -26.75 7.80
C SER A 143 -27.41 -27.10 6.66
N GLN A 144 -26.99 -26.82 5.43
CA GLN A 144 -27.76 -27.14 4.22
C GLN A 144 -26.82 -27.67 3.13
N LEU A 145 -27.33 -28.54 2.26
CA LEU A 145 -26.63 -28.95 1.04
C LEU A 145 -27.16 -28.15 -0.15
N VAL A 146 -26.25 -27.51 -0.89
CA VAL A 146 -26.57 -26.70 -2.07
C VAL A 146 -25.97 -27.37 -3.32
N PRO A 147 -26.74 -27.62 -4.38
CA PRO A 147 -26.21 -28.18 -5.62
C PRO A 147 -25.16 -27.27 -6.27
N ILE A 148 -24.06 -27.87 -6.76
CA ILE A 148 -23.03 -27.14 -7.49
C ILE A 148 -23.55 -26.72 -8.87
N PRO A 149 -23.35 -25.45 -9.31
CA PRO A 149 -23.82 -24.99 -10.62
C PRO A 149 -23.25 -25.81 -11.77
N GLN A 150 -24.07 -26.06 -12.81
CA GLN A 150 -23.66 -26.87 -13.96
C GLN A 150 -22.43 -26.28 -14.69
N SER A 151 -22.28 -24.96 -14.76
CA SER A 151 -21.11 -24.31 -15.35
C SER A 151 -19.82 -24.61 -14.58
N VAL A 152 -19.89 -24.82 -13.27
CA VAL A 152 -18.75 -25.21 -12.42
C VAL A 152 -18.44 -26.70 -12.58
N LEU A 153 -19.47 -27.56 -12.63
CA LEU A 153 -19.30 -28.99 -12.91
C LEU A 153 -18.65 -29.25 -14.28
N ASN A 154 -18.89 -28.37 -15.26
CA ASN A 154 -18.38 -28.47 -16.61
C ASN A 154 -16.96 -27.92 -16.80
N ILE A 155 -16.31 -27.39 -15.75
CA ILE A 155 -14.93 -26.89 -15.84
C ILE A 155 -14.01 -28.08 -16.23
N PRO A 156 -13.31 -28.03 -17.39
CA PRO A 156 -12.64 -29.22 -17.95
C PRO A 156 -11.58 -29.86 -17.06
N TYR A 157 -10.97 -29.08 -16.17
CA TYR A 157 -9.89 -29.49 -15.27
C TYR A 157 -10.35 -29.62 -13.80
N ARG A 158 -11.66 -29.63 -13.54
CA ARG A 158 -12.21 -29.91 -12.21
C ARG A 158 -12.21 -31.42 -11.96
N ASN A 159 -11.20 -31.91 -11.25
CA ASN A 159 -11.11 -33.31 -10.84
C ASN A 159 -11.74 -33.54 -9.45
N SER A 160 -13.07 -33.55 -9.37
CA SER A 160 -13.83 -33.70 -8.13
C SER A 160 -15.13 -34.49 -8.36
N SER A 161 -15.49 -35.34 -7.40
CA SER A 161 -16.77 -36.09 -7.41
C SER A 161 -17.89 -35.38 -6.66
N ALA A 162 -17.61 -34.28 -5.95
CA ALA A 162 -18.62 -33.52 -5.24
C ALA A 162 -19.68 -32.98 -6.20
N LEU A 163 -20.96 -33.16 -5.81
CA LEU A 163 -22.13 -32.63 -6.51
C LEU A 163 -22.83 -31.52 -5.71
N ASN A 164 -22.54 -31.44 -4.40
CA ASN A 164 -23.13 -30.49 -3.49
C ASN A 164 -22.05 -29.79 -2.65
N GLU A 165 -22.36 -28.59 -2.19
CA GLU A 165 -21.62 -27.87 -1.16
C GLU A 165 -22.41 -27.89 0.15
N LEU A 166 -21.74 -28.30 1.24
CA LEU A 166 -22.21 -28.13 2.60
C LEU A 166 -22.04 -26.67 3.01
N VAL A 167 -23.13 -26.03 3.39
CA VAL A 167 -23.15 -24.63 3.84
C VAL A 167 -23.63 -24.57 5.29
N PHE A 168 -22.87 -23.90 6.15
CA PHE A 168 -23.26 -23.57 7.52
C PHE A 168 -22.72 -22.20 7.91
N ARG A 169 -23.30 -21.58 8.94
CA ARG A 169 -22.85 -20.28 9.45
C ARG A 169 -21.93 -20.49 10.65
N ALA A 170 -20.70 -20.01 10.56
CA ALA A 170 -19.81 -19.89 11.70
C ALA A 170 -20.11 -18.56 12.40
N THR A 171 -20.70 -18.64 13.60
CA THR A 171 -21.16 -17.48 14.36
C THR A 171 -20.11 -17.03 15.36
N ASP A 172 -20.07 -15.72 15.59
CA ASP A 172 -19.29 -15.07 16.66
C ASP A 172 -17.82 -15.49 16.71
N LEU A 173 -17.14 -15.49 15.55
CA LEU A 173 -15.72 -15.76 15.49
C LEU A 173 -14.97 -14.67 16.26
N PRO A 174 -14.16 -15.03 17.27
CA PRO A 174 -13.50 -14.07 18.14
C PRO A 174 -12.48 -13.20 17.40
N PRO A 175 -12.25 -11.95 17.84
CA PRO A 175 -11.29 -11.05 17.21
C PRO A 175 -9.86 -11.59 17.35
N LEU A 176 -9.10 -11.56 16.26
CA LEU A 176 -7.76 -12.16 16.14
C LEU A 176 -7.69 -13.60 16.67
N GLY A 177 -8.77 -14.36 16.49
CA GLY A 177 -9.01 -15.63 17.17
C GLY A 177 -9.53 -16.74 16.25
N PHE A 178 -9.62 -17.97 16.75
CA PHE A 178 -10.21 -19.09 16.00
C PHE A 178 -11.32 -19.81 16.75
N THR A 179 -12.18 -20.50 16.02
CA THR A 179 -13.18 -21.45 16.53
C THR A 179 -13.22 -22.71 15.67
N SER A 180 -13.35 -23.88 16.30
CA SER A 180 -13.38 -25.19 15.64
C SER A 180 -14.78 -25.83 15.66
N TYR A 181 -15.17 -26.41 14.52
CA TYR A 181 -16.44 -27.09 14.27
C TYR A 181 -16.18 -28.53 13.83
N HIS A 182 -17.04 -29.46 14.23
CA HIS A 182 -16.94 -30.87 13.88
C HIS A 182 -18.00 -31.24 12.85
N VAL A 183 -17.59 -31.91 11.77
CA VAL A 183 -18.47 -32.27 10.66
C VAL A 183 -18.44 -33.78 10.45
N THR A 184 -19.62 -34.41 10.46
CA THR A 184 -19.76 -35.86 10.24
C THR A 184 -20.86 -36.18 9.26
N VAL A 185 -20.64 -37.18 8.40
CA VAL A 185 -21.71 -37.74 7.56
C VAL A 185 -22.80 -38.35 8.43
N SER A 186 -24.05 -37.99 8.16
CA SER A 186 -25.21 -38.49 8.90
C SER A 186 -25.85 -39.69 8.18
N SER A 187 -26.24 -40.72 8.93
CA SER A 187 -26.97 -41.88 8.42
C SER A 187 -28.47 -41.61 8.20
N SER A 188 -28.94 -40.41 8.52
CA SER A 188 -30.31 -39.99 8.31
C SER A 188 -30.47 -39.28 6.96
N THR A 189 -31.40 -39.76 6.14
CA THR A 189 -31.91 -39.02 4.99
C THR A 189 -32.62 -37.77 5.51
N GLY A 190 -31.89 -36.64 5.52
CA GLY A 190 -32.47 -35.34 5.84
C GLY A 190 -33.66 -35.07 4.92
N SER A 191 -34.75 -34.54 5.49
CA SER A 191 -35.96 -34.19 4.76
C SER A 191 -35.63 -33.25 3.61
N SER A 192 -35.90 -33.66 2.36
CA SER A 192 -35.92 -32.74 1.21
C SER A 192 -36.69 -31.48 1.60
N GLY A 193 -36.00 -30.34 1.60
CA GLY A 193 -36.62 -29.04 1.78
C GLY A 193 -37.81 -28.89 0.84
N THR A 194 -38.87 -28.24 1.34
CA THR A 194 -40.07 -27.91 0.58
C THR A 194 -39.68 -27.20 -0.71
N THR A 195 -39.92 -27.86 -1.85
CA THR A 195 -39.71 -27.28 -3.18
C THR A 195 -40.69 -26.13 -3.36
N ARG A 196 -40.23 -24.87 -3.32
CA ARG A 196 -41.00 -23.76 -3.88
C ARG A 196 -41.29 -24.05 -5.35
N GLN A 197 -42.50 -23.75 -5.81
CA GLN A 197 -42.87 -23.93 -7.22
C GLN A 197 -41.94 -23.08 -8.11
N SER A 198 -41.55 -23.64 -9.26
CA SER A 198 -40.57 -23.09 -10.22
C SER A 198 -40.91 -21.73 -10.86
N ASN A 199 -41.97 -21.06 -10.41
CA ASN A 199 -42.45 -19.78 -10.94
C ASN A 199 -42.15 -18.60 -10.01
N ASP A 200 -41.54 -18.83 -8.85
CA ASP A 200 -41.12 -17.75 -7.95
C ASP A 200 -39.84 -17.10 -8.51
N THR A 201 -39.87 -15.79 -8.77
CA THR A 201 -38.75 -15.04 -9.36
C THR A 201 -38.01 -14.19 -8.33
N ASN A 202 -38.38 -14.31 -7.06
CA ASN A 202 -37.87 -13.48 -5.98
C ASN A 202 -37.10 -14.32 -4.97
N ILE A 203 -35.90 -13.85 -4.59
CA ILE A 203 -35.10 -14.40 -3.50
C ILE A 203 -34.83 -13.32 -2.46
N GLY A 204 -34.69 -13.71 -1.19
CA GLY A 204 -34.48 -12.71 -0.15
C GLY A 204 -34.32 -13.24 1.28
N ASN A 205 -34.05 -12.29 2.17
CA ASN A 205 -34.06 -12.47 3.62
C ASN A 205 -34.96 -11.41 4.29
N THR A 206 -34.81 -11.20 5.60
CA THR A 206 -35.62 -10.25 6.37
C THR A 206 -35.38 -8.78 6.02
N GLY A 207 -34.18 -8.43 5.53
CA GLY A 207 -33.79 -7.05 5.19
C GLY A 207 -33.64 -6.78 3.69
N ILE A 208 -33.14 -7.74 2.92
CA ILE A 208 -32.88 -7.59 1.48
C ILE A 208 -33.68 -8.59 0.64
N SER A 209 -34.24 -8.12 -0.47
CA SER A 209 -34.90 -8.96 -1.47
C SER A 209 -34.54 -8.53 -2.89
N LEU A 210 -34.44 -9.50 -3.79
CA LEU A 210 -34.11 -9.32 -5.19
C LEU A 210 -35.21 -9.91 -6.07
N GLU A 211 -35.65 -9.14 -7.07
CA GLU A 211 -36.65 -9.55 -8.06
C GLU A 211 -35.98 -9.82 -9.42
N ILE A 212 -36.29 -10.97 -10.01
CA ILE A 212 -35.94 -11.30 -11.41
C ILE A 212 -37.11 -11.01 -12.33
N ASN A 213 -36.82 -10.39 -13.47
CA ASN A 213 -37.80 -10.22 -14.53
C ASN A 213 -38.12 -11.57 -15.20
N ALA A 214 -39.35 -12.05 -15.07
CA ALA A 214 -39.78 -13.34 -15.61
C ALA A 214 -39.65 -13.47 -17.15
N THR A 215 -39.55 -12.36 -17.89
CA THR A 215 -39.43 -12.36 -19.36
C THR A 215 -37.99 -12.38 -19.81
N THR A 216 -37.11 -11.59 -19.17
CA THR A 216 -35.71 -11.46 -19.58
C THR A 216 -34.76 -12.36 -18.78
N GLY A 217 -35.17 -12.84 -17.61
CA GLY A 217 -34.31 -13.58 -16.68
C GLY A 217 -33.28 -12.72 -15.95
N LEU A 218 -33.34 -11.39 -16.11
CA LEU A 218 -32.40 -10.44 -15.49
C LEU A 218 -32.90 -9.91 -14.15
N VAL A 219 -31.96 -9.41 -13.35
CA VAL A 219 -32.30 -8.60 -12.17
C VAL A 219 -33.16 -7.42 -12.61
N GLN A 220 -34.24 -7.17 -11.86
CA GLN A 220 -35.19 -6.08 -12.10
C GLN A 220 -35.11 -5.02 -11.00
N SER A 221 -35.03 -5.46 -9.75
CA SER A 221 -34.97 -4.57 -8.60
C SER A 221 -34.24 -5.23 -7.44
N ILE A 222 -33.59 -4.41 -6.62
CA ILE A 222 -33.05 -4.77 -5.31
C ILE A 222 -33.76 -3.89 -4.29
N THR A 223 -34.32 -4.51 -3.27
CA THR A 223 -34.98 -3.83 -2.16
C THR A 223 -34.22 -4.09 -0.88
N ASN A 224 -33.77 -3.05 -0.20
CA ASN A 224 -33.08 -3.12 1.07
C ASN A 224 -33.86 -2.32 2.11
N ASN A 225 -34.22 -2.94 3.24
CA ASN A 225 -34.99 -2.35 4.33
C ASN A 225 -36.25 -1.59 3.89
N GLY A 226 -36.94 -2.12 2.87
CA GLY A 226 -38.16 -1.55 2.29
C GLY A 226 -37.96 -0.51 1.19
N VAL A 227 -36.71 -0.11 0.91
CA VAL A 227 -36.36 0.85 -0.14
C VAL A 227 -35.92 0.10 -1.39
N SER A 228 -36.64 0.30 -2.49
CA SER A 228 -36.35 -0.37 -3.77
C SER A 228 -35.60 0.53 -4.75
N VAL A 229 -34.49 0.02 -5.27
CA VAL A 229 -33.78 0.56 -6.42
C VAL A 229 -34.00 -0.35 -7.62
N ALA A 230 -34.43 0.22 -8.74
CA ALA A 230 -34.55 -0.53 -10.00
C ALA A 230 -33.15 -0.75 -10.57
N VAL A 231 -32.79 -2.00 -10.86
CA VAL A 231 -31.45 -2.38 -11.31
C VAL A 231 -31.58 -3.47 -12.36
N GLN A 232 -31.00 -3.23 -13.53
CA GLN A 232 -30.77 -4.25 -14.56
C GLN A 232 -29.28 -4.56 -14.62
N GLN A 233 -28.91 -5.80 -14.35
CA GLN A 233 -27.53 -6.29 -14.49
C GLN A 233 -27.41 -7.16 -15.75
N GLU A 234 -26.40 -6.91 -16.58
CA GLU A 234 -26.14 -7.65 -17.82
C GLU A 234 -24.63 -7.85 -18.08
N PHE A 235 -24.28 -8.94 -18.77
CA PHE A 235 -22.95 -9.13 -19.32
C PHE A 235 -22.88 -8.64 -20.77
N LEU A 236 -21.84 -7.87 -21.07
CA LEU A 236 -21.52 -7.35 -22.40
C LEU A 236 -20.03 -7.56 -22.68
N TYR A 237 -19.56 -7.21 -23.88
CA TYR A 237 -18.12 -7.10 -24.14
C TYR A 237 -17.80 -5.99 -25.14
N TYR A 238 -16.63 -5.39 -24.97
CA TYR A 238 -16.01 -4.55 -25.99
C TYR A 238 -15.17 -5.38 -26.96
N VAL A 239 -15.12 -4.95 -28.22
CA VAL A 239 -14.17 -5.48 -29.20
C VAL A 239 -12.91 -4.62 -29.17
N GLY A 240 -11.78 -5.25 -28.86
CA GLY A 240 -10.48 -4.58 -28.84
C GLY A 240 -10.06 -4.16 -30.25
N ALA A 241 -9.56 -2.94 -30.40
CA ALA A 241 -9.09 -2.42 -31.68
C ALA A 241 -7.87 -3.18 -32.21
N GLU A 242 -7.85 -3.41 -33.52
CA GLU A 242 -6.73 -4.02 -34.24
C GLU A 242 -5.93 -2.91 -34.93
N GLY A 243 -4.65 -2.78 -34.58
CA GLY A 243 -3.83 -1.66 -34.99
C GLY A 243 -2.43 -2.09 -35.43
N ASN A 244 -1.85 -1.41 -36.42
CA ASN A 244 -0.49 -1.66 -36.91
C ASN A 244 0.58 -0.95 -36.06
N ASN A 245 0.16 -0.20 -35.04
CA ASN A 245 1.01 0.49 -34.06
C ASN A 245 2.00 1.53 -34.64
N THR A 246 1.75 2.05 -35.85
CA THR A 246 2.65 3.02 -36.50
C THR A 246 2.43 4.47 -36.07
N SER A 247 1.24 4.80 -35.60
CA SER A 247 0.85 6.13 -35.13
C SER A 247 -0.20 6.02 -34.03
N SER A 248 -0.46 7.13 -33.35
CA SER A 248 -1.33 7.16 -32.18
C SER A 248 -2.78 6.78 -32.44
N ASP A 249 -3.28 7.07 -33.65
CA ASP A 249 -4.60 6.69 -34.14
C ASP A 249 -4.70 5.20 -34.54
N THR A 250 -3.57 4.53 -34.79
CA THR A 250 -3.53 3.14 -35.29
C THR A 250 -3.02 2.10 -34.28
N TRP A 251 -3.01 2.42 -32.98
CA TRP A 251 -2.67 1.45 -31.95
C TRP A 251 -3.73 0.37 -31.73
N ALA A 252 -3.30 -0.83 -31.35
CA ALA A 252 -4.17 -1.94 -30.94
C ALA A 252 -4.54 -1.86 -29.44
N SER A 253 -5.64 -2.50 -29.05
CA SER A 253 -5.93 -2.84 -27.65
C SER A 253 -5.00 -3.98 -27.22
N GLY A 254 -4.45 -3.93 -26.01
CA GLY A 254 -3.53 -4.94 -25.49
C GLY A 254 -3.53 -4.97 -23.96
N ALA A 255 -2.49 -5.53 -23.36
CA ALA A 255 -2.40 -5.66 -21.90
C ALA A 255 -2.46 -4.29 -21.18
N TYR A 256 -1.97 -3.23 -21.83
CA TYR A 256 -1.83 -1.88 -21.27
C TYR A 256 -2.96 -0.97 -21.76
N LYS A 257 -3.24 -1.04 -23.06
CA LYS A 257 -4.20 -0.14 -23.72
C LYS A 257 -5.58 -0.75 -23.79
N LEU A 258 -6.57 0.00 -23.31
CA LEU A 258 -7.97 -0.20 -23.64
C LEU A 258 -8.29 0.66 -24.87
N LYS A 259 -8.51 0.03 -26.01
CA LYS A 259 -9.01 0.72 -27.20
C LYS A 259 -10.18 -0.02 -27.80
N ILE A 260 -11.31 0.65 -27.86
CA ILE A 260 -12.60 0.04 -28.18
C ILE A 260 -12.96 0.37 -29.62
N LEU A 261 -13.19 -0.67 -30.44
CA LEU A 261 -13.68 -0.53 -31.81
C LEU A 261 -15.21 -0.37 -31.83
N GLU A 262 -15.91 -1.32 -31.20
CA GLU A 262 -17.37 -1.43 -31.19
C GLU A 262 -17.83 -2.10 -29.88
N THR A 263 -19.09 -1.88 -29.49
CA THR A 263 -19.76 -2.59 -28.38
C THR A 263 -20.77 -3.57 -28.97
N PHE A 264 -20.73 -4.84 -28.54
CA PHE A 264 -21.68 -5.85 -29.00
C PHE A 264 -22.54 -6.39 -27.86
N MET A 265 -23.78 -6.74 -28.22
CA MET A 265 -24.78 -7.37 -27.36
C MET A 265 -25.39 -8.51 -28.17
N ASP A 266 -25.32 -9.73 -27.64
CA ASP A 266 -26.36 -10.76 -27.81
C ASP A 266 -25.95 -12.01 -27.02
N MET A 267 -26.43 -12.10 -25.78
CA MET A 267 -26.30 -13.28 -24.93
C MET A 267 -27.71 -13.77 -24.58
N LYS A 268 -28.01 -15.03 -24.89
CA LYS A 268 -29.31 -15.64 -24.57
C LYS A 268 -29.28 -16.15 -23.15
N ILE A 269 -30.20 -15.65 -22.33
CA ILE A 269 -30.19 -15.90 -20.89
C ILE A 269 -31.15 -17.04 -20.56
N SER A 270 -30.68 -17.99 -19.77
CA SER A 270 -31.52 -18.94 -19.04
C SER A 270 -31.27 -18.80 -17.55
N SER A 271 -32.33 -18.90 -16.75
CA SER A 271 -32.27 -18.74 -15.29
C SER A 271 -32.95 -19.94 -14.64
N SER A 272 -32.33 -20.51 -13.61
CA SER A 272 -32.88 -21.59 -12.80
C SER A 272 -32.81 -21.23 -11.31
N LEU A 273 -33.98 -21.19 -10.67
CA LEU A 273 -34.08 -21.06 -9.22
C LEU A 273 -33.69 -22.40 -8.57
N ILE A 274 -32.81 -22.37 -7.57
CA ILE A 274 -32.43 -23.54 -6.78
C ILE A 274 -33.37 -23.68 -5.57
N PRO A 275 -33.77 -24.90 -5.16
CA PRO A 275 -34.63 -25.09 -4.00
C PRO A 275 -34.12 -24.31 -2.77
N THR A 276 -34.98 -23.49 -2.19
CA THR A 276 -34.66 -22.61 -1.05
C THR A 276 -34.32 -23.40 0.20
N GLY A 277 -33.21 -23.08 0.85
CA GLY A 277 -32.81 -23.61 2.16
C GLY A 277 -32.87 -22.54 3.27
N ASP A 278 -32.63 -22.97 4.51
CA ASP A 278 -32.74 -22.09 5.69
C ASP A 278 -31.57 -21.10 5.83
N LEU A 279 -30.51 -21.20 5.03
CA LEU A 279 -29.32 -20.35 5.15
C LEU A 279 -29.02 -19.50 3.90
N VAL A 280 -29.35 -19.98 2.69
CA VAL A 280 -29.13 -19.24 1.44
C VAL A 280 -30.23 -19.52 0.41
N GLU A 281 -30.56 -18.50 -0.38
CA GLU A 281 -31.37 -18.62 -1.58
C GLU A 281 -30.51 -18.26 -2.81
N GLU A 282 -30.57 -19.07 -3.87
CA GLU A 282 -29.73 -18.89 -5.07
C GLU A 282 -30.52 -18.93 -6.39
N ILE A 283 -30.10 -18.10 -7.34
CA ILE A 283 -30.51 -18.15 -8.74
C ILE A 283 -29.28 -18.36 -9.61
N HIS A 284 -29.29 -19.41 -10.43
CA HIS A 284 -28.22 -19.69 -11.38
C HIS A 284 -28.64 -19.15 -12.76
N GLN A 285 -27.81 -18.28 -13.36
CA GLN A 285 -28.02 -17.67 -14.66
C GLN A 285 -26.93 -18.11 -15.64
N VAL A 286 -27.31 -18.48 -16.86
CA VAL A 286 -26.39 -18.78 -17.96
C VAL A 286 -26.66 -17.80 -19.09
N PHE A 287 -25.65 -17.01 -19.46
CA PHE A 287 -25.74 -15.96 -20.48
C PHE A 287 -25.22 -16.46 -21.84
N SER A 288 -24.24 -17.37 -21.83
CA SER A 288 -23.74 -18.06 -23.02
C SER A 288 -23.00 -19.35 -22.63
N ASP A 289 -22.48 -20.06 -23.62
CA ASP A 289 -21.59 -21.21 -23.42
C ASP A 289 -20.28 -20.86 -22.69
N TRP A 290 -19.96 -19.57 -22.54
CA TRP A 290 -18.73 -19.07 -21.91
C TRP A 290 -18.99 -18.00 -20.84
N ALA A 291 -20.24 -17.76 -20.41
CA ALA A 291 -20.53 -16.84 -19.31
C ALA A 291 -21.77 -17.26 -18.50
N SER A 292 -21.63 -17.29 -17.18
CA SER A 292 -22.67 -17.63 -16.22
C SER A 292 -22.50 -16.86 -14.91
N GLN A 293 -23.54 -16.83 -14.09
CA GLN A 293 -23.55 -16.15 -12.79
C GLN A 293 -24.42 -16.91 -11.79
N VAL A 294 -24.06 -16.84 -10.52
CA VAL A 294 -24.89 -17.27 -9.39
C VAL A 294 -25.19 -16.05 -8.53
N ILE A 295 -26.48 -15.75 -8.38
CA ILE A 295 -26.97 -14.70 -7.48
C ILE A 295 -27.29 -15.36 -6.15
N ARG A 296 -26.76 -14.83 -5.04
CA ARG A 296 -27.00 -15.35 -3.69
C ARG A 296 -27.51 -14.27 -2.75
N VAL A 297 -28.47 -14.67 -1.92
CA VAL A 297 -28.89 -13.91 -0.74
C VAL A 297 -28.80 -14.82 0.48
N TYR A 298 -27.87 -14.53 1.39
CA TYR A 298 -27.74 -15.23 2.67
C TYR A 298 -28.72 -14.64 3.69
N LYS A 299 -29.22 -15.44 4.64
CA LYS A 299 -30.29 -14.99 5.55
C LYS A 299 -29.95 -13.81 6.47
N GLU A 300 -28.69 -13.64 6.83
CA GLU A 300 -28.25 -12.62 7.80
C GLU A 300 -27.23 -11.63 7.21
N GLU A 301 -27.24 -11.45 5.90
CA GLU A 301 -26.38 -10.47 5.22
C GLU A 301 -27.21 -9.34 4.59
N SER A 302 -26.67 -8.13 4.58
CA SER A 302 -27.33 -6.91 4.07
C SER A 302 -27.03 -6.61 2.59
N HIS A 303 -26.46 -7.57 1.86
CA HIS A 303 -26.00 -7.38 0.48
C HIS A 303 -26.38 -8.57 -0.41
N VAL A 304 -26.36 -8.36 -1.72
CA VAL A 304 -26.49 -9.43 -2.72
C VAL A 304 -25.10 -9.82 -3.22
N GLU A 305 -24.80 -11.12 -3.24
CA GLU A 305 -23.56 -11.64 -3.85
C GLU A 305 -23.85 -12.11 -5.29
N LEU A 306 -23.11 -11.58 -6.25
CA LEU A 306 -23.11 -11.98 -7.66
C LEU A 306 -21.79 -12.67 -7.98
N GLU A 307 -21.80 -14.00 -7.99
CA GLU A 307 -20.62 -14.78 -8.36
C GLU A 307 -20.64 -15.10 -9.86
N TRP A 308 -19.69 -14.56 -10.60
CA TRP A 308 -19.60 -14.69 -12.05
C TRP A 308 -18.57 -15.76 -12.45
N LEU A 309 -18.81 -16.45 -13.56
CA LEU A 309 -17.88 -17.35 -14.24
C LEU A 309 -17.87 -17.01 -15.72
N VAL A 310 -16.71 -16.64 -16.26
CA VAL A 310 -16.55 -16.24 -17.66
C VAL A 310 -15.36 -17.00 -18.26
N GLY A 311 -15.47 -17.50 -19.48
CA GLY A 311 -14.44 -18.23 -20.23
C GLY A 311 -14.81 -19.68 -20.55
N PRO A 312 -14.14 -20.30 -21.54
CA PRO A 312 -13.11 -19.72 -22.42
C PRO A 312 -13.69 -18.69 -23.39
N ILE A 313 -13.07 -17.50 -23.50
CA ILE A 313 -13.55 -16.49 -24.47
C ILE A 313 -13.31 -16.99 -25.89
N PRO A 314 -14.34 -17.02 -26.75
CA PRO A 314 -14.18 -17.50 -28.12
C PRO A 314 -13.37 -16.51 -28.97
N ILE A 315 -12.42 -17.03 -29.74
CA ILE A 315 -11.59 -16.25 -30.70
C ILE A 315 -11.74 -16.74 -32.15
N ASN A 316 -12.68 -17.66 -32.40
CA ASN A 316 -12.90 -18.27 -33.72
C ASN A 316 -13.35 -17.27 -34.80
N ASP A 317 -13.82 -16.10 -34.38
CA ASP A 317 -14.19 -14.97 -35.22
C ASP A 317 -13.02 -14.00 -35.47
N ASN A 318 -11.82 -14.33 -34.99
CA ASN A 318 -10.61 -13.50 -35.01
C ASN A 318 -10.79 -12.13 -34.35
N LYS A 319 -11.69 -12.00 -33.36
CA LYS A 319 -11.90 -10.74 -32.63
C LYS A 319 -11.51 -10.87 -31.17
N GLY A 320 -10.67 -9.95 -30.69
CA GLY A 320 -10.40 -9.78 -29.26
C GLY A 320 -11.63 -9.26 -28.51
N LYS A 321 -11.90 -9.78 -27.31
CA LYS A 321 -13.10 -9.45 -26.52
C LYS A 321 -12.74 -9.13 -25.07
N GLU A 322 -13.44 -8.13 -24.54
CA GLU A 322 -13.22 -7.59 -23.21
C GLU A 322 -14.57 -7.54 -22.45
N PRO A 323 -14.91 -8.59 -21.68
CA PRO A 323 -16.21 -8.70 -21.02
C PRO A 323 -16.39 -7.70 -19.86
N ILE A 324 -17.60 -7.18 -19.73
CA ILE A 324 -18.01 -6.27 -18.66
C ILE A 324 -19.30 -6.76 -18.00
N SER A 325 -19.42 -6.54 -16.69
CA SER A 325 -20.69 -6.58 -15.97
C SER A 325 -21.21 -5.16 -15.86
N ARG A 326 -22.39 -4.89 -16.42
CA ARG A 326 -23.02 -3.56 -16.43
C ARG A 326 -24.28 -3.57 -15.58
N PHE A 327 -24.39 -2.58 -14.71
CA PHE A 327 -25.54 -2.29 -13.87
C PHE A 327 -26.17 -1.00 -14.37
N THR A 328 -27.46 -1.05 -14.70
CA THR A 328 -28.24 0.13 -15.10
C THR A 328 -29.34 0.37 -14.09
N THR A 329 -29.34 1.55 -13.49
CA THR A 329 -30.32 1.98 -12.49
C THR A 329 -31.16 3.14 -13.02
N ASN A 330 -32.20 3.52 -12.27
CA ASN A 330 -33.00 4.72 -12.52
C ASN A 330 -32.53 5.96 -11.73
N LEU A 331 -31.31 5.92 -11.19
CA LEU A 331 -30.71 7.00 -10.41
C LEU A 331 -30.23 8.15 -11.31
N SER A 332 -30.46 9.39 -10.87
CA SER A 332 -30.04 10.61 -11.58
C SER A 332 -28.70 11.11 -11.06
N THR A 333 -27.62 10.53 -11.57
CA THR A 333 -26.27 10.70 -11.01
C THR A 333 -25.50 11.92 -11.54
N ASN A 334 -26.07 12.65 -12.51
CA ASN A 334 -25.52 13.90 -13.06
C ASN A 334 -24.05 13.78 -13.53
N LYS A 335 -23.70 12.67 -14.21
CA LYS A 335 -22.33 12.31 -14.66
C LYS A 335 -21.32 12.00 -13.54
N ILE A 336 -21.74 12.03 -12.28
CA ILE A 336 -20.88 11.82 -11.11
C ILE A 336 -20.91 10.34 -10.72
N PHE A 337 -19.75 9.84 -10.34
CA PHE A 337 -19.56 8.52 -9.73
C PHE A 337 -18.30 8.55 -8.87
N TYR A 338 -18.13 7.58 -7.98
CA TYR A 338 -17.01 7.52 -7.05
C TYR A 338 -16.28 6.19 -7.17
N THR A 339 -14.95 6.23 -7.10
CA THR A 339 -14.08 5.04 -7.11
C THR A 339 -13.06 5.15 -6.00
N ASP A 340 -12.77 4.05 -5.34
CA ASP A 340 -11.73 4.02 -4.30
C ASP A 340 -10.32 4.31 -4.85
N SER A 341 -9.46 4.89 -4.02
CA SER A 341 -8.02 5.03 -4.25
C SER A 341 -7.28 4.00 -3.40
N ASN A 342 -6.84 2.91 -4.03
CA ASN A 342 -6.13 1.80 -3.37
C ASN A 342 -6.90 1.20 -2.17
N GLY A 343 -8.23 1.20 -2.21
CA GLY A 343 -9.09 0.69 -1.14
C GLY A 343 -9.31 1.65 0.03
N ARG A 344 -8.77 2.89 -0.04
CA ARG A 344 -8.96 3.94 0.98
C ARG A 344 -9.94 5.01 0.49
N GLU A 345 -9.47 6.23 0.21
CA GLU A 345 -10.32 7.38 -0.06
C GLU A 345 -11.16 7.22 -1.33
N MET A 346 -12.44 7.62 -1.28
CA MET A 346 -13.35 7.65 -2.43
C MET A 346 -13.13 8.92 -3.23
N LEU A 347 -12.63 8.78 -4.46
CA LEU A 347 -12.40 9.92 -5.33
C LEU A 347 -13.63 10.23 -6.18
N ARG A 348 -14.10 11.48 -6.13
CA ARG A 348 -15.16 11.98 -7.01
C ARG A 348 -14.69 12.00 -8.46
N ARG A 349 -15.40 11.30 -9.34
CA ARG A 349 -15.16 11.27 -10.78
C ARG A 349 -16.32 11.95 -11.50
N GLU A 350 -16.00 12.69 -12.56
CA GLU A 350 -17.01 13.29 -13.43
C GLU A 350 -16.72 12.91 -14.89
N ARG A 351 -17.70 12.30 -15.54
CA ARG A 351 -17.56 11.81 -16.91
C ARG A 351 -17.19 12.94 -17.87
N ASN A 352 -16.06 12.79 -18.58
CA ASN A 352 -15.47 13.73 -19.54
C ASN A 352 -15.00 15.08 -18.95
N HIS A 353 -14.60 15.10 -17.68
CA HIS A 353 -14.15 16.34 -17.02
C HIS A 353 -12.85 16.14 -16.23
N ARG A 354 -12.06 17.21 -16.09
CA ARG A 354 -10.91 17.30 -15.19
C ARG A 354 -10.99 18.64 -14.44
N PRO A 355 -10.79 18.67 -13.12
CA PRO A 355 -11.07 19.84 -12.30
C PRO A 355 -10.12 21.02 -12.55
N THR A 356 -8.90 20.76 -13.01
CA THR A 356 -7.84 21.78 -13.09
C THR A 356 -7.53 22.27 -14.51
N TRP A 357 -8.08 21.64 -15.57
CA TRP A 357 -7.96 22.11 -16.95
C TRP A 357 -9.14 21.69 -17.84
N ASP A 358 -9.33 22.40 -18.96
CA ASP A 358 -10.36 22.07 -19.95
C ASP A 358 -9.92 20.88 -20.83
N VAL A 359 -10.31 19.67 -20.43
CA VAL A 359 -9.95 18.42 -21.11
C VAL A 359 -10.81 18.17 -22.38
N LYS A 360 -10.17 17.71 -23.47
CA LYS A 360 -10.85 17.22 -24.68
C LYS A 360 -10.46 15.78 -24.98
N LEU A 361 -11.37 14.85 -24.71
CA LEU A 361 -11.12 13.41 -24.87
C LEU A 361 -11.43 12.93 -26.30
N ALA A 362 -10.42 12.45 -27.01
CA ALA A 362 -10.58 11.79 -28.31
C ALA A 362 -11.21 10.39 -28.20
N GLU A 363 -11.00 9.70 -27.07
CA GLU A 363 -11.54 8.37 -26.78
C GLU A 363 -12.33 8.38 -25.46
N PRO A 364 -13.65 8.65 -25.48
CA PRO A 364 -14.44 8.86 -24.27
C PRO A 364 -14.59 7.63 -23.36
N ALA A 365 -14.64 6.41 -23.91
CA ALA A 365 -14.74 5.22 -23.06
C ALA A 365 -13.48 5.00 -22.22
N PRO A 366 -12.29 4.79 -22.80
CA PRO A 366 -11.07 4.60 -22.00
C PRO A 366 -10.70 5.83 -21.17
N GLY A 367 -11.01 7.06 -21.63
CA GLY A 367 -10.76 8.29 -20.86
C GLY A 367 -11.60 8.46 -19.57
N ASN A 368 -12.56 7.56 -19.33
CA ASN A 368 -13.43 7.53 -18.14
C ASN A 368 -13.36 6.21 -17.36
N TYR A 369 -12.46 5.30 -17.68
CA TYR A 369 -12.18 4.11 -16.87
C TYR A 369 -11.21 4.44 -15.74
N TYR A 370 -11.52 3.99 -14.53
CA TYR A 370 -10.71 4.18 -13.33
C TYR A 370 -10.47 2.83 -12.63
N PRO A 371 -9.38 2.70 -11.84
CA PRO A 371 -9.19 1.55 -10.96
C PRO A 371 -10.31 1.47 -9.92
N VAL A 372 -10.80 0.25 -9.69
CA VAL A 372 -11.72 -0.11 -8.61
C VAL A 372 -11.06 -1.27 -7.88
N THR A 373 -10.51 -1.01 -6.69
CA THR A 373 -9.81 -2.05 -5.90
C THR A 373 -10.63 -2.52 -4.70
N SER A 374 -11.67 -1.78 -4.35
CA SER A 374 -12.62 -2.13 -3.29
C SER A 374 -14.08 -1.86 -3.70
N LYS A 375 -14.39 -0.65 -4.22
CA LYS A 375 -15.78 -0.30 -4.55
C LYS A 375 -15.92 0.85 -5.56
N ILE A 376 -17.02 0.80 -6.31
CA ILE A 376 -17.51 1.87 -7.18
C ILE A 376 -18.96 2.21 -6.81
N VAL A 377 -19.27 3.50 -6.75
CA VAL A 377 -20.54 4.00 -6.21
C VAL A 377 -21.15 5.06 -7.12
N VAL A 378 -22.48 5.05 -7.21
CA VAL A 378 -23.28 6.16 -7.78
C VAL A 378 -24.38 6.57 -6.81
N THR A 379 -24.61 7.89 -6.70
CA THR A 379 -25.63 8.47 -5.82
C THR A 379 -26.64 9.31 -6.60
N ASP A 380 -27.89 9.31 -6.13
CA ASP A 380 -28.96 10.25 -6.49
C ASP A 380 -29.25 11.10 -5.26
N GLU A 381 -28.51 12.20 -5.13
CA GLU A 381 -28.57 13.11 -3.97
C GLU A 381 -29.98 13.65 -3.73
N ASP A 382 -30.75 13.91 -4.81
CA ASP A 382 -32.10 14.44 -4.72
C ASP A 382 -33.08 13.43 -4.11
N LYS A 383 -32.86 12.13 -4.35
CA LYS A 383 -33.66 11.05 -3.76
C LYS A 383 -33.07 10.48 -2.47
N GLY A 384 -31.84 10.85 -2.12
CA GLY A 384 -31.11 10.27 -1.00
C GLY A 384 -30.79 8.78 -1.20
N LEU A 385 -30.62 8.34 -2.45
CA LEU A 385 -30.41 6.93 -2.81
C LEU A 385 -29.00 6.67 -3.33
N GLU A 386 -28.48 5.48 -3.04
CA GLU A 386 -27.16 5.02 -3.44
C GLU A 386 -27.23 3.62 -4.05
N PHE A 387 -26.34 3.38 -5.01
CA PHE A 387 -26.07 2.07 -5.57
C PHE A 387 -24.56 1.85 -5.65
N ALA A 388 -24.09 0.80 -4.99
CA ALA A 388 -22.68 0.47 -4.90
C ALA A 388 -22.39 -0.97 -5.31
N VAL A 389 -21.22 -1.16 -5.92
CA VAL A 389 -20.70 -2.47 -6.27
C VAL A 389 -19.30 -2.60 -5.70
N LEU A 390 -19.16 -3.52 -4.75
CA LEU A 390 -17.87 -3.93 -4.17
C LEU A 390 -17.31 -5.11 -4.97
N ASN A 391 -15.99 -5.16 -5.12
CA ASN A 391 -15.31 -6.22 -5.83
C ASN A 391 -14.32 -6.99 -4.95
N ASP A 392 -14.11 -8.28 -5.27
CA ASP A 392 -13.19 -9.16 -4.54
C ASP A 392 -11.73 -9.10 -5.04
N ARG A 393 -11.46 -8.22 -6.01
CA ARG A 393 -10.18 -8.06 -6.70
C ARG A 393 -10.13 -6.74 -7.47
N ALA A 394 -8.95 -6.27 -7.85
CA ALA A 394 -8.79 -5.08 -8.69
C ALA A 394 -9.44 -5.26 -10.08
N GLN A 395 -10.24 -4.28 -10.50
CA GLN A 395 -10.90 -4.23 -11.80
C GLN A 395 -10.91 -2.80 -12.34
N GLY A 396 -11.08 -2.63 -13.65
CA GLY A 396 -11.39 -1.33 -14.25
C GLY A 396 -12.89 -1.09 -14.22
N GLY A 397 -13.32 0.10 -13.79
CA GLY A 397 -14.74 0.47 -13.75
C GLY A 397 -15.01 1.91 -14.20
N ALA A 398 -16.24 2.15 -14.63
CA ALA A 398 -16.68 3.46 -15.11
C ALA A 398 -18.19 3.67 -14.97
N SER A 399 -18.63 4.92 -15.05
CA SER A 399 -20.04 5.28 -15.28
C SER A 399 -20.20 5.92 -16.67
N MET A 400 -20.59 5.12 -17.66
CA MET A 400 -20.68 5.57 -19.06
C MET A 400 -21.96 6.36 -19.39
N LYS A 401 -23.01 6.19 -18.59
CA LYS A 401 -24.24 7.01 -18.61
C LYS A 401 -24.73 7.24 -17.18
N ASP A 402 -25.62 8.21 -17.00
CA ASP A 402 -26.19 8.47 -15.67
C ASP A 402 -26.94 7.23 -15.17
N GLY A 403 -26.81 6.96 -13.87
CA GLY A 403 -27.36 5.77 -13.24
C GLY A 403 -26.69 4.45 -13.63
N GLN A 404 -25.57 4.47 -14.37
CA GLN A 404 -24.86 3.25 -14.76
C GLN A 404 -23.55 3.07 -14.00
N ILE A 405 -23.24 1.81 -13.69
CA ILE A 405 -21.92 1.32 -13.32
C ILE A 405 -21.56 0.20 -14.29
N GLU A 406 -20.35 0.19 -14.82
CA GLU A 406 -19.79 -0.99 -15.47
C GLU A 406 -18.43 -1.33 -14.87
N ILE A 407 -18.19 -2.63 -14.66
CA ILE A 407 -16.94 -3.18 -14.16
C ILE A 407 -16.47 -4.25 -15.15
N MET A 408 -15.21 -4.15 -15.58
CA MET A 408 -14.59 -5.13 -16.45
C MET A 408 -14.32 -6.43 -15.68
N VAL A 409 -14.79 -7.55 -16.21
CA VAL A 409 -14.63 -8.84 -15.55
C VAL A 409 -13.17 -9.28 -15.73
N SER A 410 -12.46 -9.49 -14.61
CA SER A 410 -11.02 -9.77 -14.59
C SER A 410 -10.71 -10.86 -13.55
N THR A 411 -9.69 -11.68 -13.76
CA THR A 411 -9.30 -12.78 -12.84
C THR A 411 -8.14 -12.39 -11.94
N LEU A 412 -8.06 -13.09 -10.80
CA LEU A 412 -6.84 -13.49 -10.09
C LEU A 412 -7.13 -14.87 -9.49
N ARG A 413 -6.30 -15.89 -9.73
CA ARG A 413 -6.37 -17.16 -8.99
C ARG A 413 -4.97 -17.63 -8.57
N GLY A 414 -4.87 -18.12 -7.34
CA GLY A 414 -3.77 -18.98 -6.93
C GLY A 414 -3.73 -20.24 -7.81
N SER A 415 -2.51 -20.71 -8.07
CA SER A 415 -2.11 -21.75 -9.03
C SER A 415 -2.35 -21.52 -10.53
N GLN A 416 -3.06 -20.47 -10.99
CA GLN A 416 -3.09 -20.00 -12.41
C GLN A 416 -3.46 -18.51 -12.50
N SER A 417 -2.55 -17.68 -13.03
CA SER A 417 -2.78 -16.24 -13.26
C SER A 417 -3.67 -16.07 -14.47
N GLY A 418 -4.49 -15.03 -14.44
CA GLY A 418 -4.88 -14.37 -15.68
C GLY A 418 -5.94 -13.32 -15.50
N VAL A 419 -6.30 -12.62 -16.57
CA VAL A 419 -7.27 -11.53 -16.67
C VAL A 419 -8.24 -11.89 -17.80
N HIS A 420 -9.54 -11.63 -17.65
CA HIS A 420 -10.54 -12.12 -18.62
C HIS A 420 -10.72 -11.22 -19.86
N ARG A 421 -9.74 -10.39 -20.22
CA ARG A 421 -9.67 -9.76 -21.56
C ARG A 421 -8.88 -10.70 -22.45
N ARG A 422 -9.43 -11.12 -23.59
CA ARG A 422 -8.72 -11.97 -24.55
C ARG A 422 -8.53 -11.21 -25.86
N LEU A 423 -7.30 -10.74 -26.08
CA LEU A 423 -6.90 -9.89 -27.20
C LEU A 423 -5.94 -10.65 -28.11
N LEU A 424 -5.96 -10.30 -29.40
CA LEU A 424 -5.21 -11.02 -30.44
C LEU A 424 -3.99 -10.24 -30.97
N ASN A 425 -3.76 -9.03 -30.46
CA ASN A 425 -2.67 -8.16 -30.86
C ASN A 425 -1.92 -7.62 -29.64
N ASP A 426 -0.63 -7.35 -29.82
CA ASP A 426 0.21 -6.60 -28.87
C ASP A 426 0.00 -5.09 -29.08
N ASP A 427 -0.03 -4.31 -28.01
CA ASP A 427 -0.26 -2.86 -28.04
C ASP A 427 1.03 -2.03 -28.20
N ALA A 428 2.16 -2.70 -28.48
CA ALA A 428 3.48 -2.14 -28.69
C ALA A 428 3.97 -1.26 -27.53
N LYS A 429 3.68 -1.68 -26.29
CA LYS A 429 4.15 -1.01 -25.07
C LYS A 429 5.34 -1.68 -24.40
N GLY A 430 5.75 -2.87 -24.83
CA GLY A 430 7.00 -3.52 -24.41
C GLY A 430 6.90 -5.01 -24.13
N VAL A 431 5.71 -5.54 -23.82
CA VAL A 431 5.51 -6.97 -23.51
C VAL A 431 5.78 -7.87 -24.72
N GLY A 432 5.43 -7.41 -25.93
CA GLY A 432 5.68 -8.13 -27.17
C GLY A 432 4.87 -9.42 -27.30
N GLU A 433 3.74 -9.51 -26.59
CA GLU A 433 2.79 -10.63 -26.57
C GLU A 433 1.36 -10.08 -26.49
N ALA A 434 0.45 -10.68 -27.26
CA ALA A 434 -0.98 -10.38 -27.11
C ALA A 434 -1.50 -10.96 -25.79
N LEU A 435 -2.43 -10.27 -25.13
CA LEU A 435 -3.12 -10.77 -23.94
C LEU A 435 -4.07 -11.92 -24.30
N ASN A 436 -3.54 -13.12 -24.51
CA ASN A 436 -4.25 -14.30 -25.04
C ASN A 436 -3.98 -15.54 -24.18
N GLU A 437 -4.35 -15.46 -22.91
CA GLU A 437 -4.01 -16.48 -21.93
C GLU A 437 -4.73 -17.81 -22.17
N THR A 438 -4.05 -18.90 -21.86
CA THR A 438 -4.57 -20.25 -22.00
C THR A 438 -4.20 -21.10 -20.80
N ALA A 439 -5.12 -21.98 -20.39
CA ALA A 439 -4.88 -23.02 -19.40
C ALA A 439 -5.26 -24.38 -19.99
N TYR A 440 -4.39 -25.37 -19.83
CA TYR A 440 -4.60 -26.74 -20.36
C TYR A 440 -4.88 -26.79 -21.88
N GLY A 441 -4.34 -25.85 -22.64
CA GLY A 441 -4.51 -25.76 -24.10
C GLY A 441 -5.79 -25.06 -24.57
N GLU A 442 -6.63 -24.58 -23.65
CA GLU A 442 -7.85 -23.82 -23.93
C GLU A 442 -7.77 -22.40 -23.37
N GLY A 443 -8.64 -21.49 -23.80
CA GLY A 443 -8.69 -20.14 -23.22
C GLY A 443 -9.03 -20.17 -21.72
N LEU A 444 -8.45 -19.27 -20.93
CA LEU A 444 -8.64 -19.24 -19.48
C LEU A 444 -10.12 -19.06 -19.07
N ILE A 445 -10.51 -19.73 -17.97
CA ILE A 445 -11.81 -19.60 -17.32
C ILE A 445 -11.61 -18.88 -15.98
N ALA A 446 -12.36 -17.79 -15.82
CA ALA A 446 -12.31 -16.87 -14.70
C ALA A 446 -13.55 -16.99 -13.83
N ARG A 447 -13.39 -16.94 -12.50
CA ARG A 447 -14.50 -16.87 -11.53
C ARG A 447 -14.22 -15.84 -10.44
N GLY A 448 -15.23 -15.08 -10.03
CA GLY A 448 -15.11 -14.05 -8.99
C GLY A 448 -16.45 -13.52 -8.50
N ARG A 449 -16.43 -12.51 -7.62
CA ARG A 449 -17.63 -12.03 -6.93
C ARG A 449 -17.75 -10.51 -6.96
N HIS A 450 -18.98 -10.04 -7.15
CA HIS A 450 -19.40 -8.67 -6.88
C HIS A 450 -20.42 -8.67 -5.74
N PHE A 451 -20.28 -7.73 -4.81
CA PHE A 451 -21.22 -7.55 -3.71
C PHE A 451 -21.97 -6.25 -3.92
N VAL A 452 -23.29 -6.31 -3.97
CA VAL A 452 -24.13 -5.19 -4.40
C VAL A 452 -24.93 -4.65 -3.23
N PHE A 453 -24.83 -3.33 -3.04
CA PHE A 453 -25.67 -2.55 -2.15
C PHE A 453 -26.56 -1.60 -2.95
N ALA A 454 -27.79 -1.44 -2.47
CA ALA A 454 -28.74 -0.49 -3.02
C ALA A 454 -29.68 -0.04 -1.90
N GLY A 455 -29.86 1.25 -1.69
CA GLY A 455 -30.69 1.75 -0.60
C GLY A 455 -30.59 3.24 -0.35
N GLU A 456 -31.00 3.68 0.83
CA GLU A 456 -30.85 5.06 1.29
C GLU A 456 -29.40 5.36 1.71
N ILE A 457 -28.88 6.53 1.34
CA ILE A 457 -27.52 7.00 1.71
C ILE A 457 -27.34 6.99 3.23
N ALA A 458 -28.38 7.42 3.96
CA ALA A 458 -28.38 7.44 5.43
C ALA A 458 -28.33 6.03 6.06
N GLY A 459 -28.57 4.98 5.27
CA GLY A 459 -28.52 3.59 5.71
C GLY A 459 -29.65 3.19 6.67
N SER A 460 -29.35 2.29 7.59
CA SER A 460 -30.30 1.74 8.57
C SER A 460 -29.67 1.70 9.97
N ASP A 461 -30.50 1.72 11.02
CA ASP A 461 -30.04 1.64 12.43
C ASP A 461 -28.98 2.70 12.81
N ASN A 462 -29.04 3.88 12.19
CA ASN A 462 -28.09 4.99 12.32
C ASN A 462 -26.67 4.74 11.77
N VAL A 463 -26.49 3.70 10.94
CA VAL A 463 -25.25 3.43 10.21
C VAL A 463 -25.48 3.62 8.72
N SER A 464 -24.74 4.55 8.11
CA SER A 464 -24.81 4.88 6.69
C SER A 464 -24.51 3.68 5.79
N LEU A 465 -25.03 3.72 4.55
CA LEU A 465 -24.74 2.66 3.58
C LEU A 465 -23.23 2.59 3.29
N ALA A 466 -22.57 3.74 3.18
CA ALA A 466 -21.12 3.85 3.03
C ALA A 466 -20.34 3.16 4.16
N ALA A 467 -20.77 3.27 5.42
CA ALA A 467 -20.16 2.56 6.55
C ALA A 467 -20.37 1.04 6.48
N GLN A 468 -21.59 0.58 6.15
CA GLN A 468 -21.86 -0.85 5.95
C GLN A 468 -20.98 -1.43 4.84
N GLU A 469 -20.78 -0.68 3.75
CA GLU A 469 -19.87 -1.02 2.67
C GLU A 469 -18.41 -1.10 3.13
N ARG A 470 -17.94 -0.15 3.95
CA ARG A 470 -16.57 -0.16 4.51
C ARG A 470 -16.31 -1.40 5.37
N LEU A 471 -17.27 -1.74 6.23
CA LEU A 471 -17.21 -2.94 7.07
C LEU A 471 -17.20 -4.22 6.21
N LEU A 472 -18.03 -4.29 5.16
CA LEU A 472 -18.00 -5.44 4.23
C LEU A 472 -16.69 -5.49 3.44
N ALA A 473 -16.17 -4.36 2.97
CA ALA A 473 -14.90 -4.30 2.25
C ALA A 473 -13.74 -4.87 3.09
N GLN A 474 -13.70 -4.56 4.39
CA GLN A 474 -12.76 -5.16 5.34
C GLN A 474 -12.98 -6.68 5.47
N ARG A 475 -14.24 -7.15 5.59
CA ARG A 475 -14.57 -8.60 5.62
C ARG A 475 -14.19 -9.34 4.33
N ILE A 476 -14.22 -8.68 3.17
CA ILE A 476 -13.78 -9.25 1.89
C ILE A 476 -12.23 -9.31 1.84
N LEU A 477 -11.56 -8.23 2.24
CA LEU A 477 -10.10 -8.11 2.20
C LEU A 477 -9.40 -9.04 3.20
N LEU A 478 -9.97 -9.18 4.40
CA LEU A 478 -9.46 -9.96 5.53
C LEU A 478 -10.42 -11.10 5.88
N ALA A 479 -10.91 -11.81 4.85
CA ALA A 479 -11.85 -12.92 5.05
C ALA A 479 -11.27 -14.00 6.01
N PRO A 480 -12.06 -14.54 6.96
CA PRO A 480 -11.59 -15.57 7.86
C PRO A 480 -11.08 -16.80 7.09
N TRP A 481 -9.99 -17.39 7.59
CA TRP A 481 -9.30 -18.48 6.91
C TRP A 481 -9.72 -19.83 7.51
N VAL A 482 -10.17 -20.74 6.63
CA VAL A 482 -10.70 -22.06 6.99
C VAL A 482 -9.62 -23.15 6.82
N PHE A 483 -9.40 -23.91 7.89
CA PHE A 483 -8.50 -25.06 7.95
C PHE A 483 -9.29 -26.34 8.22
N ILE A 484 -8.94 -27.43 7.56
CA ILE A 484 -9.54 -28.75 7.67
C ILE A 484 -8.52 -29.71 8.27
N SER A 485 -8.91 -30.45 9.31
CA SER A 485 -8.12 -31.57 9.84
C SER A 485 -8.90 -32.87 9.68
N ARG A 486 -8.29 -33.84 9.00
CA ARG A 486 -8.78 -35.22 8.96
C ARG A 486 -8.51 -35.87 10.33
N GLY A 487 -9.38 -36.74 10.82
CA GLY A 487 -9.07 -37.48 12.04
C GLY A 487 -10.08 -38.56 12.41
N SER A 488 -9.60 -39.54 13.18
CA SER A 488 -10.48 -40.45 13.93
C SER A 488 -11.16 -39.67 15.05
N SER A 489 -12.43 -39.96 15.34
CA SER A 489 -13.25 -39.23 16.32
C SER A 489 -12.64 -39.15 17.73
N ALA A 490 -11.60 -39.92 18.05
CA ALA A 490 -10.86 -39.84 19.30
C ALA A 490 -9.84 -38.68 19.34
N GLN A 491 -9.16 -38.37 18.23
CA GLN A 491 -8.11 -37.35 18.15
C GLN A 491 -8.68 -35.93 17.95
N THR A 492 -9.75 -35.81 17.17
CA THR A 492 -10.45 -34.52 16.92
C THR A 492 -11.29 -34.08 18.12
N ARG A 493 -11.75 -35.03 18.96
CA ARG A 493 -12.50 -34.73 20.19
C ARG A 493 -11.62 -34.49 21.41
N SER A 494 -10.35 -34.93 21.40
CA SER A 494 -9.40 -34.76 22.50
C SER A 494 -8.65 -33.42 22.48
N ILE A 495 -9.06 -32.48 21.63
CA ILE A 495 -8.47 -31.14 21.55
C ILE A 495 -8.90 -30.34 22.78
N ASN A 496 -7.92 -29.87 23.57
CA ASN A 496 -8.17 -29.16 24.83
C ASN A 496 -8.79 -27.77 24.61
N ARG A 497 -8.32 -27.02 23.61
CA ARG A 497 -8.81 -25.67 23.31
C ARG A 497 -9.39 -25.59 21.89
N LYS A 498 -10.71 -25.48 21.80
CA LYS A 498 -11.46 -25.37 20.52
C LYS A 498 -11.79 -23.93 20.12
N GLN A 499 -11.46 -22.96 20.99
CA GLN A 499 -11.61 -21.53 20.73
C GLN A 499 -10.45 -20.75 21.34
N PHE A 500 -9.93 -19.78 20.59
CA PHE A 500 -8.89 -18.84 21.02
C PHE A 500 -9.32 -17.42 20.71
N VAL A 501 -9.05 -16.48 21.61
CA VAL A 501 -9.35 -15.06 21.47
C VAL A 501 -8.03 -14.29 21.57
N GLY A 502 -7.70 -13.50 20.56
CA GLY A 502 -6.42 -12.77 20.49
C GLY A 502 -6.46 -11.36 21.10
N LEU A 503 -7.65 -10.75 21.17
CA LEU A 503 -7.87 -9.48 21.85
C LEU A 503 -8.76 -9.67 23.08
N THR A 504 -8.39 -9.06 24.21
CA THR A 504 -9.19 -9.12 25.45
C THR A 504 -10.56 -8.48 25.30
N ARG A 505 -10.68 -7.52 24.37
CA ARG A 505 -11.95 -6.91 23.93
C ARG A 505 -11.89 -6.56 22.44
N PRO A 506 -13.03 -6.58 21.71
CA PRO A 506 -13.11 -6.05 20.35
C PRO A 506 -12.70 -4.57 20.29
N LEU A 507 -12.07 -4.15 19.18
CA LEU A 507 -11.84 -2.73 18.92
C LEU A 507 -13.16 -2.02 18.55
N PRO A 508 -13.23 -0.67 18.67
CA PRO A 508 -14.34 0.09 18.10
C PRO A 508 -14.52 -0.21 16.60
N GLU A 509 -15.76 -0.22 16.09
CA GLU A 509 -16.08 -0.64 14.71
C GLU A 509 -15.35 0.16 13.62
N ASN A 510 -14.96 1.39 13.91
CA ASN A 510 -14.23 2.28 13.01
C ASN A 510 -12.69 2.14 13.09
N VAL A 511 -12.17 1.24 13.92
CA VAL A 511 -10.72 0.98 14.09
C VAL A 511 -10.36 -0.45 13.72
N GLN A 512 -9.32 -0.62 12.93
CA GLN A 512 -8.77 -1.93 12.57
C GLN A 512 -7.26 -2.01 12.82
N VAL A 513 -6.80 -3.17 13.28
CA VAL A 513 -5.37 -3.52 13.30
C VAL A 513 -4.92 -3.75 11.85
N LEU A 514 -4.25 -2.74 11.28
CA LEU A 514 -3.68 -2.80 9.94
C LEU A 514 -2.39 -3.64 9.94
N THR A 515 -1.60 -3.53 11.00
CA THR A 515 -0.36 -4.29 11.16
C THR A 515 -0.15 -4.66 12.62
N LEU A 516 0.09 -5.94 12.86
CA LEU A 516 0.65 -6.46 14.09
C LEU A 516 1.84 -7.35 13.71
N GLU A 517 3.06 -6.82 13.86
CA GLU A 517 4.26 -7.55 13.52
C GLU A 517 5.45 -7.16 14.43
N PRO A 518 6.42 -8.06 14.68
CA PRO A 518 7.59 -7.74 15.48
C PRO A 518 8.54 -6.79 14.74
N GLN A 519 9.06 -5.77 15.43
CA GLN A 519 10.06 -4.82 14.93
C GLN A 519 11.49 -5.21 15.38
N ASP A 520 11.62 -5.69 16.63
CA ASP A 520 12.81 -6.37 17.18
C ASP A 520 12.44 -7.34 18.34
N SER A 521 13.42 -7.88 19.07
CA SER A 521 13.22 -8.87 20.15
C SER A 521 12.40 -8.41 21.34
N ARG A 522 12.17 -7.10 21.48
CA ARG A 522 11.37 -6.56 22.56
C ARG A 522 10.36 -5.56 22.06
N THR A 523 10.25 -5.32 20.77
CA THR A 523 9.33 -4.33 20.24
C THR A 523 8.43 -4.87 19.14
N VAL A 524 7.15 -4.48 19.21
CA VAL A 524 6.10 -4.81 18.24
C VAL A 524 5.70 -3.52 17.54
N LEU A 525 5.66 -3.56 16.22
CA LEU A 525 5.06 -2.52 15.41
C LEU A 525 3.56 -2.76 15.36
N LEU A 526 2.82 -1.85 15.97
CA LEU A 526 1.37 -1.80 15.88
C LEU A 526 0.98 -0.62 14.99
N ARG A 527 0.21 -0.90 13.94
CA ARG A 527 -0.49 0.14 13.17
C ARG A 527 -1.99 -0.02 13.37
N LEU A 528 -2.60 1.05 13.84
CA LEU A 528 -4.05 1.20 13.92
C LEU A 528 -4.49 2.14 12.81
N GLU A 529 -5.52 1.74 12.07
CA GLU A 529 -6.14 2.59 11.07
C GLU A 529 -7.58 2.94 11.46
N HIS A 530 -7.97 4.17 11.16
CA HIS A 530 -9.37 4.56 11.10
C HIS A 530 -9.91 4.22 9.70
N ILE A 531 -10.91 3.35 9.60
CA ILE A 531 -11.33 2.77 8.31
C ILE A 531 -12.32 3.65 7.53
N LEU A 532 -12.93 4.64 8.18
CA LEU A 532 -13.85 5.59 7.54
C LEU A 532 -13.21 6.96 7.32
N GLU A 533 -13.61 7.61 6.24
CA GLU A 533 -13.32 9.00 5.91
C GLU A 533 -14.19 9.97 6.71
N ARG A 534 -13.87 11.26 6.61
CA ARG A 534 -14.64 12.33 7.23
C ARG A 534 -16.03 12.44 6.60
N ASN A 535 -17.07 12.42 7.44
CA ASN A 535 -18.48 12.51 7.03
C ASN A 535 -19.03 11.31 6.22
N GLU A 536 -18.31 10.18 6.14
CA GLU A 536 -18.88 8.94 5.55
C GLU A 536 -20.04 8.40 6.40
N ASP A 537 -19.98 8.59 7.73
CA ASP A 537 -21.05 8.26 8.66
C ASP A 537 -21.17 9.28 9.80
N SER A 538 -22.38 9.45 10.33
CA SER A 538 -22.62 10.44 11.38
C SER A 538 -22.03 10.06 12.75
N GLN A 539 -21.87 8.76 13.02
CA GLN A 539 -21.39 8.20 14.29
C GLN A 539 -19.99 7.58 14.16
N LEU A 540 -19.77 6.74 13.15
CA LEU A 540 -18.54 5.97 12.96
C LEU A 540 -17.40 6.79 12.34
N SER A 541 -17.68 7.93 11.71
CA SER A 541 -16.62 8.85 11.25
C SER A 541 -16.13 9.81 12.34
N GLN A 542 -16.58 9.66 13.59
CA GLN A 542 -16.13 10.48 14.71
C GLN A 542 -14.80 9.97 15.29
N ASP A 543 -14.08 10.86 15.98
CA ASP A 543 -12.84 10.56 16.70
C ASP A 543 -13.04 9.40 17.69
N VAL A 544 -12.02 8.55 17.83
CA VAL A 544 -12.07 7.35 18.68
C VAL A 544 -10.78 7.20 19.49
N THR A 545 -10.94 6.81 20.75
CA THR A 545 -9.82 6.58 21.68
C THR A 545 -9.67 5.09 21.93
N VAL A 546 -8.46 4.57 21.76
CA VAL A 546 -8.13 3.16 22.04
C VAL A 546 -7.11 3.12 23.18
N ALA A 547 -7.50 2.47 24.28
CA ALA A 547 -6.60 2.21 25.42
C ALA A 547 -5.86 0.89 25.21
N LEU A 548 -4.53 0.94 25.21
CA LEU A 548 -3.65 -0.21 24.96
C LEU A 548 -3.37 -1.04 26.22
N GLN A 549 -3.58 -0.49 27.42
CA GLN A 549 -3.39 -1.13 28.72
C GLN A 549 -4.60 -0.96 29.64
N ALA A 550 -4.71 -1.89 30.59
CA ALA A 550 -5.63 -1.86 31.72
C ALA A 550 -5.14 -0.95 32.86
N TYR A 551 -6.03 -0.22 33.52
CA TYR A 551 -5.65 0.88 34.41
C TYR A 551 -5.08 0.42 35.77
N SER A 552 -3.79 0.68 36.02
CA SER A 552 -3.27 0.92 37.39
C SER A 552 -2.18 2.00 37.52
N SER A 553 -1.78 2.66 36.42
CA SER A 553 -1.09 3.96 36.44
C SER A 553 -1.29 4.71 35.10
N PRO A 554 -1.19 6.05 35.03
CA PRO A 554 -1.64 6.82 33.87
C PRO A 554 -0.62 6.73 32.72
N VAL A 555 -0.72 5.70 31.87
CA VAL A 555 0.18 5.55 30.71
C VAL A 555 -0.60 5.09 29.47
N ALA A 556 -0.50 5.90 28.41
CA ALA A 556 -0.84 5.64 26.99
C ALA A 556 -2.32 5.38 26.61
N SER A 557 -3.12 6.46 26.51
CA SER A 557 -4.33 6.49 25.68
C SER A 557 -4.01 7.07 24.29
N LEU A 558 -4.32 6.36 23.20
CA LEU A 558 -4.18 6.87 21.83
C LEU A 558 -5.52 7.44 21.34
N VAL A 559 -5.53 8.69 20.88
CA VAL A 559 -6.69 9.31 20.24
C VAL A 559 -6.46 9.32 18.72
N LEU A 560 -7.28 8.62 17.96
CA LEU A 560 -7.33 8.73 16.50
C LEU A 560 -8.35 9.82 16.17
N THR A 561 -7.86 10.97 15.70
CA THR A 561 -8.68 12.17 15.48
C THR A 561 -9.01 12.35 14.01
N ASN A 562 -10.24 12.73 13.72
CA ASN A 562 -10.70 13.22 12.43
C ASN A 562 -11.64 14.42 12.60
N SER A 563 -11.33 15.43 13.43
CA SER A 563 -12.16 16.63 13.38
C SER A 563 -11.60 17.96 13.86
N SER A 564 -12.17 18.99 13.22
CA SER A 564 -12.28 20.38 13.62
C SER A 564 -13.68 20.62 14.21
N GLN A 565 -13.95 20.36 15.49
CA GLN A 565 -15.01 21.04 16.27
C GLN A 565 -14.66 21.08 17.76
N LEU A 566 -14.39 22.28 18.27
CA LEU A 566 -14.20 22.58 19.69
C LEU A 566 -15.54 22.90 20.34
N ASN A 567 -15.96 22.09 21.32
CA ASN A 567 -16.85 22.55 22.39
C ASN A 567 -16.12 22.44 23.73
N SER A 568 -16.01 23.58 24.40
CA SER A 568 -15.42 23.73 25.73
C SER A 568 -16.16 22.87 26.75
N HIS A 569 -15.47 21.92 27.40
CA HIS A 569 -15.53 21.56 28.84
C HIS A 569 -15.02 20.11 29.08
N SER A 570 -13.74 19.84 28.82
CA SER A 570 -12.97 18.79 29.51
C SER A 570 -11.48 19.07 29.39
N GLN A 571 -10.78 19.18 30.52
CA GLN A 571 -9.35 19.44 30.61
C GLN A 571 -8.59 18.11 30.75
N TYR A 572 -8.40 17.34 29.67
CA TYR A 572 -7.34 16.31 29.58
C TYR A 572 -6.93 16.09 28.11
N LEU A 573 -5.80 16.70 27.75
CA LEU A 573 -4.76 16.34 26.76
C LEU A 573 -5.11 15.41 25.58
N GLY A 574 -5.23 15.98 24.37
CA GLY A 574 -5.35 15.25 23.10
C GLY A 574 -4.06 15.31 22.25
N VAL A 575 -3.69 14.16 21.67
CA VAL A 575 -2.63 14.00 20.66
C VAL A 575 -3.31 13.84 19.30
N TYR A 576 -2.90 14.61 18.28
CA TYR A 576 -3.50 14.62 16.94
C TYR A 576 -2.59 13.86 15.96
N SER A 577 -3.04 12.73 15.41
CA SER A 577 -2.29 11.98 14.38
C SER A 577 -3.12 11.72 13.12
N SER A 578 -2.42 11.50 12.00
CA SER A 578 -2.86 10.95 10.70
C SER A 578 -3.94 9.85 10.83
N PRO A 579 -4.76 9.57 9.78
CA PRO A 579 -5.72 8.45 9.77
C PRO A 579 -5.08 7.06 9.99
N VAL A 580 -3.74 6.98 10.03
CA VAL A 580 -2.98 5.82 10.50
C VAL A 580 -2.02 6.29 11.60
N ALA A 581 -2.07 5.64 12.76
CA ALA A 581 -1.09 5.82 13.82
C ALA A 581 -0.02 4.72 13.76
N SER A 582 1.25 5.11 13.71
CA SER A 582 2.40 4.20 13.74
C SER A 582 3.04 4.20 15.12
N LEU A 583 2.92 3.07 15.83
CA LEU A 583 3.41 2.91 17.19
C LEU A 583 4.46 1.81 17.29
N VAL A 584 5.53 2.12 18.01
CA VAL A 584 6.49 1.11 18.47
C VAL A 584 6.18 0.79 19.93
N LEU A 585 5.71 -0.42 20.18
CA LEU A 585 5.42 -0.94 21.51
C LEU A 585 6.62 -1.74 22.00
N THR A 586 7.13 -1.50 23.21
CA THR A 586 8.05 -2.44 23.86
C THR A 586 7.24 -3.46 24.66
N VAL A 587 7.50 -4.76 24.54
CA VAL A 587 6.73 -5.84 25.18
C VAL A 587 7.61 -6.80 25.98
N SER A 588 7.07 -7.37 27.05
CA SER A 588 7.63 -8.51 27.80
C SER A 588 6.66 -9.69 27.81
N SER A 589 7.18 -10.92 27.73
CA SER A 589 6.36 -12.14 27.76
C SER A 589 5.96 -12.53 29.19
N LYS A 590 4.67 -12.78 29.41
CA LYS A 590 4.18 -13.42 30.64
C LYS A 590 4.47 -14.92 30.57
N ILE A 591 5.49 -15.39 31.27
CA ILE A 591 5.60 -16.81 31.61
C ILE A 591 4.67 -17.03 32.81
N THR A 592 3.42 -17.42 32.58
CA THR A 592 2.61 -18.02 33.63
C THR A 592 2.97 -19.49 33.73
N SER A 593 3.93 -19.80 34.61
CA SER A 593 3.92 -21.10 35.27
C SER A 593 2.65 -21.15 36.11
N ASP A 594 1.82 -22.17 35.92
CA ASP A 594 0.82 -22.57 36.91
C ASP A 594 1.52 -22.64 38.27
N SER A 595 1.28 -21.65 39.13
CA SER A 595 1.66 -21.74 40.53
C SER A 595 0.49 -22.41 41.24
N ASP A 596 0.57 -23.73 41.38
CA ASP A 596 -0.09 -24.44 42.47
C ASP A 596 0.32 -23.75 43.78
N SER A 597 -0.61 -23.01 44.37
CA SER A 597 -0.42 -22.43 45.69
C SER A 597 -0.61 -23.53 46.75
N GLU A 598 0.44 -24.30 47.03
CA GLU A 598 0.54 -25.01 48.30
C GLU A 598 0.98 -24.01 49.39
N TYR A 599 0.06 -23.76 50.31
CA TYR A 599 0.28 -23.10 51.58
C TYR A 599 1.31 -23.91 52.40
N GLU A 600 2.46 -23.30 52.71
CA GLU A 600 3.17 -23.60 53.96
C GLU A 600 3.19 -22.33 54.81
N GLY A 601 2.60 -22.45 55.99
CA GLY A 601 2.54 -21.38 56.97
C GLY A 601 3.38 -21.71 58.18
N ASP A 602 4.26 -20.78 58.55
CA ASP A 602 4.80 -20.63 59.89
C ASP A 602 5.74 -19.41 59.97
N GLY A 603 5.54 -18.58 61.01
CA GLY A 603 6.51 -17.56 61.41
C GLY A 603 5.90 -16.30 62.01
N GLU A 604 5.56 -16.37 63.29
CA GLU A 604 5.26 -15.24 64.20
C GLU A 604 6.28 -14.10 64.07
N TYR A 605 5.85 -12.83 64.15
CA TYR A 605 6.53 -11.80 64.95
C TYR A 605 5.58 -10.68 65.41
N ASP A 606 5.85 -10.26 66.64
CA ASP A 606 5.11 -9.40 67.55
C ASP A 606 4.94 -7.92 67.15
N GLY A 607 3.79 -7.36 67.55
CA GLY A 607 3.75 -6.35 68.62
C GLY A 607 4.26 -4.92 68.37
N ASP A 608 3.28 -4.00 68.42
CA ASP A 608 3.28 -2.72 69.15
C ASP A 608 3.48 -1.35 68.45
N SER A 609 2.67 -0.42 69.00
CA SER A 609 2.66 1.06 68.98
C SER A 609 1.92 1.74 67.80
N GLU A 610 0.66 2.17 68.01
CA GLU A 610 0.21 3.44 68.64
C GLU A 610 0.65 4.70 67.87
N TYR A 611 -0.31 5.44 67.29
CA TYR A 611 -0.77 6.74 67.82
C TYR A 611 -1.91 7.36 66.96
N GLU A 612 -2.98 7.75 67.67
CA GLU A 612 -3.90 8.92 67.56
C GLU A 612 -4.37 9.43 66.18
N GLY A 613 -5.63 9.74 65.91
CA GLY A 613 -6.73 10.21 66.78
C GLY A 613 -7.27 11.55 66.22
N ASP A 614 -8.60 11.72 66.26
CA ASP A 614 -9.41 12.92 65.96
C ASP A 614 -9.74 13.21 64.47
N SER A 615 -10.97 13.56 64.08
CA SER A 615 -12.22 13.88 64.81
C SER A 615 -13.40 13.93 63.81
N GLU A 616 -14.56 13.45 64.29
CA GLU A 616 -15.96 13.91 64.12
C GLU A 616 -16.40 14.70 62.85
N TYR A 617 -17.51 14.27 62.22
CA TYR A 617 -18.84 14.86 62.47
C TYR A 617 -19.98 14.05 61.85
N GLU A 618 -21.07 13.96 62.62
CA GLU A 618 -22.33 13.26 62.38
C GLU A 618 -23.28 14.03 61.43
N GLY A 619 -24.24 13.30 60.85
CA GLY A 619 -25.32 13.83 60.01
C GLY A 619 -26.40 12.78 59.77
N ASP A 620 -27.12 12.51 60.84
CA ASP A 620 -28.37 11.80 61.07
C ASP A 620 -29.55 12.17 60.14
N GLY A 621 -30.31 11.15 59.73
CA GLY A 621 -31.56 11.28 58.97
C GLY A 621 -32.30 9.95 58.82
N GLU A 622 -33.05 9.56 59.86
CA GLU A 622 -34.00 8.43 59.89
C GLU A 622 -35.23 8.67 58.98
N TYR A 623 -35.67 7.68 58.18
CA TYR A 623 -36.87 6.86 58.46
C TYR A 623 -37.37 6.03 57.25
N GLU A 624 -37.52 4.74 57.59
CA GLU A 624 -38.27 3.57 57.10
C GLU A 624 -39.41 3.68 56.05
N GLY A 625 -39.55 2.60 55.25
CA GLY A 625 -40.87 2.06 54.90
C GLY A 625 -41.03 1.33 53.56
N ASP A 626 -40.60 0.07 53.52
CA ASP A 626 -41.12 -1.12 52.78
C ASP A 626 -41.65 -1.03 51.33
N SER A 627 -41.04 -1.83 50.44
CA SER A 627 -41.75 -2.92 49.75
C SER A 627 -40.78 -3.88 49.05
N GLU A 628 -40.93 -5.17 49.36
CA GLU A 628 -40.23 -6.36 48.84
C GLU A 628 -40.17 -6.42 47.30
N TYR A 629 -39.00 -6.79 46.77
CA TYR A 629 -38.86 -7.56 45.53
C TYR A 629 -37.78 -8.62 45.76
N ASP A 630 -38.10 -9.86 45.37
CA ASP A 630 -37.28 -11.06 45.57
C ASP A 630 -35.85 -10.88 45.05
N GLY A 631 -34.89 -11.06 45.97
CA GLY A 631 -33.47 -11.10 45.66
C GLY A 631 -33.06 -12.52 45.27
N ASP A 632 -32.66 -12.68 44.01
CA ASP A 632 -31.56 -13.56 43.63
C ASP A 632 -30.53 -12.68 42.92
N SER A 633 -29.66 -12.07 43.73
CA SER A 633 -28.39 -11.50 43.28
C SER A 633 -27.31 -12.02 44.22
N GLU A 634 -26.84 -13.24 43.95
CA GLU A 634 -25.44 -13.53 44.25
C GLU A 634 -24.62 -12.72 43.26
N TYR A 635 -24.23 -11.52 43.71
CA TYR A 635 -23.04 -10.83 43.24
C TYR A 635 -21.86 -11.78 43.49
N GLU A 636 -21.52 -12.60 42.50
CA GLU A 636 -20.12 -12.94 42.32
C GLU A 636 -19.45 -11.65 41.87
N GLY A 637 -18.55 -11.14 42.72
CA GLY A 637 -17.70 -10.02 42.36
C GLY A 637 -16.94 -10.36 41.09
N ASP A 638 -17.37 -9.74 40.01
CA ASP A 638 -16.59 -9.39 38.85
C ASP A 638 -15.42 -8.49 39.31
N GLY A 639 -14.43 -9.13 39.93
CA GLY A 639 -13.06 -8.64 39.83
C GLY A 639 -12.70 -8.68 38.35
N GLU A 640 -12.98 -7.59 37.64
CA GLU A 640 -12.35 -7.28 36.35
C GLU A 640 -10.84 -7.26 36.59
N TYR A 641 -10.21 -8.42 36.41
CA TYR A 641 -8.82 -8.46 36.01
C TYR A 641 -8.80 -7.89 34.58
N GLU A 642 -8.75 -6.57 34.47
CA GLU A 642 -8.53 -5.90 33.18
C GLU A 642 -7.13 -6.32 32.68
N ASP A 643 -7.08 -7.12 31.62
CA ASP A 643 -5.86 -7.55 30.93
C ASP A 643 -5.53 -6.60 29.76
N ASP A 644 -4.24 -6.53 29.39
CA ASP A 644 -3.73 -5.76 28.23
C ASP A 644 -4.49 -6.10 26.92
N ILE A 645 -4.54 -5.17 25.95
CA ILE A 645 -5.35 -5.33 24.72
C ILE A 645 -4.92 -6.55 23.87
N LEU A 646 -3.65 -6.94 23.96
CA LEU A 646 -3.09 -8.13 23.32
C LEU A 646 -2.92 -9.25 24.35
N VAL A 647 -3.61 -10.37 24.13
CA VAL A 647 -3.53 -11.52 25.04
C VAL A 647 -2.11 -12.11 25.03
N GLY A 648 -1.45 -12.16 26.20
CA GLY A 648 -0.14 -12.81 26.38
C GLY A 648 1.10 -11.91 26.20
N LEU A 649 0.92 -10.60 26.00
CA LEU A 649 2.01 -9.61 25.88
C LEU A 649 1.82 -8.45 26.86
N ASP A 650 2.80 -8.19 27.73
CA ASP A 650 2.78 -7.03 28.63
C ASP A 650 3.47 -5.83 27.96
N ILE A 651 2.77 -4.71 27.74
CA ILE A 651 3.35 -3.50 27.13
C ILE A 651 4.17 -2.72 28.18
N THR A 652 5.39 -2.30 27.85
CA THR A 652 6.34 -1.63 28.78
C THR A 652 6.72 -0.22 28.35
N SER A 653 6.61 0.12 27.07
CA SER A 653 6.75 1.50 26.58
C SER A 653 6.08 1.68 25.21
N VAL A 654 5.72 2.93 24.87
CA VAL A 654 5.12 3.30 23.58
C VAL A 654 5.84 4.52 23.01
N LYS A 655 6.17 4.49 21.72
CA LYS A 655 6.69 5.64 20.97
C LYS A 655 5.89 5.88 19.71
N GLU A 656 5.47 7.13 19.52
CA GLU A 656 4.84 7.58 18.28
C GLU A 656 5.90 8.02 17.28
N MET A 657 5.83 7.45 16.09
CA MET A 657 6.80 7.67 15.04
C MET A 657 6.15 8.35 13.84
N THR A 658 6.97 8.96 12.99
CA THR A 658 6.57 9.31 11.63
C THR A 658 6.03 8.07 10.90
N LEU A 659 5.28 8.25 9.80
CA LEU A 659 4.65 7.14 9.09
C LEU A 659 5.65 6.04 8.69
N ASP A 660 6.88 6.43 8.40
CA ASP A 660 8.03 5.57 8.10
C ASP A 660 8.72 4.92 9.30
N GLY A 661 8.34 5.29 10.53
CA GLY A 661 8.88 4.69 11.75
C GLY A 661 10.31 5.12 12.09
N ASN A 662 10.90 6.10 11.40
CA ASN A 662 12.34 6.41 11.49
C ASN A 662 12.69 7.70 12.27
N LYS A 663 11.69 8.55 12.56
CA LYS A 663 11.83 9.76 13.38
C LYS A 663 10.68 9.84 14.39
N GLU A 664 10.96 10.43 15.54
CA GLU A 664 9.90 10.81 16.47
C GLU A 664 9.09 11.97 15.87
N LEU A 665 7.77 11.82 15.86
CA LEU A 665 6.84 12.76 15.23
C LEU A 665 6.96 14.19 15.81
N SER A 666 7.34 14.31 17.08
CA SER A 666 7.48 15.58 17.84
C SER A 666 8.60 16.52 17.35
N SER A 667 9.51 16.04 16.49
CA SER A 667 10.73 16.76 16.09
C SER A 667 10.66 17.50 14.74
N LEU A 668 9.46 17.65 14.16
CA LEU A 668 9.23 18.10 12.77
C LEU A 668 8.94 19.62 12.65
N GLU A 669 9.69 20.36 11.79
CA GLU A 669 9.51 21.80 11.46
C GLU A 669 9.46 22.03 9.92
N ARG A 670 8.64 22.97 9.40
CA ARG A 670 8.43 23.27 7.95
C ARG A 670 8.18 24.77 7.66
N LEU A 671 8.53 25.26 6.44
CA LEU A 671 8.11 26.58 5.95
C LEU A 671 6.59 26.69 5.73
N SER A 672 6.04 27.90 5.90
CA SER A 672 4.62 28.23 5.69
C SER A 672 4.44 29.08 4.44
N TRP A 673 3.37 28.80 3.67
CA TRP A 673 3.11 29.45 2.39
C TRP A 673 1.69 30.04 2.36
N SER A 674 1.53 31.23 1.77
CA SER A 674 0.20 31.84 1.57
C SER A 674 -0.36 31.46 0.20
N SER A 675 -1.62 31.02 0.16
CA SER A 675 -2.25 30.51 -1.07
C SER A 675 -3.61 31.16 -1.34
N THR A 676 -4.09 31.07 -2.59
CA THR A 676 -5.33 31.74 -3.05
C THR A 676 -6.62 31.09 -2.57
N ASP A 677 -6.58 29.90 -1.93
CA ASP A 677 -7.80 29.26 -1.44
C ASP A 677 -8.30 29.96 -0.16
N THR A 678 -9.57 30.39 -0.19
CA THR A 678 -10.25 31.15 0.88
C THR A 678 -11.03 30.25 1.82
N LYS A 679 -11.02 28.94 1.60
CA LYS A 679 -11.58 27.98 2.55
C LYS A 679 -10.65 27.90 3.76
N GLU A 680 -11.13 28.31 4.94
CA GLU A 680 -10.47 28.05 6.21
C GLU A 680 -10.30 26.51 6.38
N ARG A 681 -9.16 25.99 5.94
CA ARG A 681 -8.76 24.61 6.25
C ARG A 681 -8.18 24.62 7.66
N PRO A 682 -8.59 23.69 8.54
CA PRO A 682 -8.15 23.70 9.92
C PRO A 682 -6.61 23.73 9.98
N VAL A 683 -6.07 24.79 10.57
CA VAL A 683 -4.66 24.86 10.94
C VAL A 683 -4.51 23.96 12.15
N ILE A 684 -3.87 22.81 11.98
CA ILE A 684 -3.56 21.91 13.09
C ILE A 684 -2.42 22.55 13.90
N ALA A 685 -2.78 23.44 14.82
CA ALA A 685 -1.84 24.10 15.70
C ALA A 685 -1.25 23.07 16.69
N ARG A 686 0.02 22.71 16.50
CA ARG A 686 0.74 21.80 17.40
C ARG A 686 1.21 22.56 18.63
N LYS A 687 0.56 22.33 19.77
CA LYS A 687 0.97 22.89 21.07
C LYS A 687 1.38 21.73 21.98
N ILE A 688 2.65 21.70 22.39
CA ILE A 688 3.16 20.79 23.43
C ILE A 688 3.51 21.68 24.64
N GLU A 689 2.79 21.54 25.76
CA GLU A 689 3.03 22.31 27.00
C GLU A 689 3.05 21.42 28.27
N ASP A 690 4.27 21.28 28.80
CA ASP A 690 4.94 21.16 30.14
C ASP A 690 4.50 20.26 31.32
N PRO A 691 5.32 19.33 31.97
CA PRO A 691 6.68 18.73 31.86
C PRO A 691 6.80 17.19 31.45
N PHE A 692 6.19 16.66 30.40
CA PHE A 692 5.50 17.40 29.39
C PHE A 692 6.39 18.56 28.85
N THR A 693 7.67 18.74 29.18
CA THR A 693 8.58 19.79 28.65
C THR A 693 9.96 19.53 29.19
N ILE A 694 10.81 19.37 28.20
CA ILE A 694 12.19 19.77 28.26
C ILE A 694 12.28 20.88 27.22
N THR A 695 12.83 22.03 27.62
CA THR A 695 13.50 22.92 26.68
C THR A 695 14.99 22.70 26.83
N LEU A 696 15.65 22.34 25.72
CA LEU A 696 16.92 22.85 25.19
C LEU A 696 17.48 21.83 24.18
N SER A 697 17.98 22.28 23.03
CA SER A 697 18.72 21.40 22.10
C SER A 697 20.06 22.01 21.64
N PRO A 698 21.19 21.48 22.12
CA PRO A 698 22.42 21.34 21.33
C PRO A 698 22.36 20.03 20.53
N PHE A 699 22.79 20.07 19.26
CA PHE A 699 22.40 19.17 18.13
C PHE A 699 21.10 19.53 17.40
N GLN A 700 20.75 20.81 17.41
CA GLN A 700 20.10 21.41 16.24
C GLN A 700 21.06 21.30 15.03
N ILE A 701 20.65 20.59 13.99
CA ILE A 701 21.26 20.78 12.66
C ILE A 701 20.48 21.92 11.99
N ARG A 702 20.95 23.14 12.21
CA ARG A 702 20.56 24.27 11.35
C ARG A 702 21.50 24.27 10.15
N THR A 703 21.00 23.86 8.99
CA THR A 703 21.68 24.14 7.73
C THR A 703 21.61 25.65 7.48
N PHE A 704 22.71 26.35 7.69
CA PHE A 704 22.83 27.77 7.38
C PHE A 704 22.99 27.91 5.86
N LEU A 705 21.95 28.43 5.20
CA LEU A 705 22.00 28.78 3.78
C LEU A 705 22.78 30.09 3.61
N SER A 706 24.03 29.99 3.14
CA SER A 706 24.84 31.12 2.68
C SER A 706 24.41 31.54 1.27
N CYS A 707 23.25 32.19 1.19
CA CYS A 707 22.71 32.71 -0.07
C CYS A 707 23.40 34.02 -0.45
N THR A 708 23.66 34.18 -1.74
CA THR A 708 24.17 35.45 -2.30
C THR A 708 23.09 36.53 -2.20
N ASP A 709 23.47 37.75 -1.80
CA ASP A 709 22.55 38.88 -1.72
C ASP A 709 21.97 39.24 -3.10
N THR A 710 20.66 39.51 -3.14
CA THR A 710 19.94 39.93 -4.34
C THR A 710 20.05 41.45 -4.54
N VAL A 711 19.85 41.93 -5.77
CA VAL A 711 19.84 43.37 -6.08
C VAL A 711 18.39 43.85 -6.19
N PRO A 712 17.91 44.72 -5.29
CA PRO A 712 16.50 45.15 -5.30
C PRO A 712 16.09 45.80 -6.62
N GLY A 713 14.89 45.46 -7.11
CA GLY A 713 14.30 46.06 -8.32
C GLY A 713 14.91 45.58 -9.64
N MET A 714 15.64 44.47 -9.63
CA MET A 714 16.17 43.79 -10.81
C MET A 714 15.61 42.38 -10.94
N LEU A 715 15.48 41.90 -12.18
CA LEU A 715 15.25 40.49 -12.47
C LEU A 715 16.48 39.70 -12.02
N THR A 716 16.33 38.91 -10.96
CA THR A 716 17.39 38.09 -10.39
C THR A 716 17.34 36.68 -10.98
N VAL A 717 18.39 36.33 -11.72
CA VAL A 717 18.59 35.03 -12.36
C VAL A 717 19.47 34.16 -11.46
N HIS A 718 18.86 33.14 -10.87
CA HIS A 718 19.50 32.13 -10.03
C HIS A 718 20.07 31.03 -10.92
N LEU A 719 21.37 31.08 -11.25
CA LEU A 719 22.03 30.00 -11.98
C LEU A 719 22.28 28.81 -11.07
N ILE A 720 21.82 27.62 -11.48
CA ILE A 720 21.92 26.38 -10.72
C ILE A 720 22.86 25.39 -11.45
N PRO A 721 24.18 25.45 -11.19
CA PRO A 721 25.10 24.40 -11.61
C PRO A 721 24.72 23.07 -10.94
N HIS A 722 24.48 22.05 -11.74
CA HIS A 722 24.15 20.70 -11.26
C HIS A 722 24.58 19.67 -12.30
N SER A 723 24.67 18.41 -11.88
CA SER A 723 24.67 17.25 -12.78
C SER A 723 23.52 16.34 -12.37
N HIS A 724 22.81 15.80 -13.35
CA HIS A 724 21.92 14.66 -13.14
C HIS A 724 22.71 13.40 -13.49
N ASP A 725 22.87 12.47 -12.56
CA ASP A 725 23.76 11.33 -12.74
C ASP A 725 22.98 10.02 -12.60
N ASP A 726 22.31 9.56 -13.67
CA ASP A 726 21.48 8.35 -13.61
C ASP A 726 22.22 7.18 -12.96
N LEU A 727 21.58 6.56 -11.98
CA LEU A 727 22.15 5.43 -11.25
C LEU A 727 22.03 4.11 -12.01
N GLY A 728 22.22 4.19 -13.33
CA GLY A 728 22.12 3.12 -14.31
C GLY A 728 21.01 3.41 -15.32
N TYR A 729 21.39 3.52 -16.60
CA TYR A 729 20.45 3.81 -17.69
C TYR A 729 20.97 3.23 -19.01
N ARG A 730 22.00 3.86 -19.60
CA ARG A 730 22.72 3.34 -20.79
C ARG A 730 23.95 2.51 -20.42
N LYS A 731 24.44 2.68 -19.20
CA LYS A 731 25.60 2.01 -18.62
C LYS A 731 25.25 1.59 -17.20
N THR A 732 25.96 0.60 -16.67
CA THR A 732 25.77 0.16 -15.28
C THR A 732 26.30 1.20 -14.29
N VAL A 733 25.94 1.10 -13.01
CA VAL A 733 26.40 1.99 -11.92
C VAL A 733 27.92 2.17 -11.95
N ASP A 734 28.67 1.07 -11.90
CA ASP A 734 30.14 1.11 -11.93
C ASP A 734 30.70 1.69 -13.24
N GLN A 735 30.06 1.39 -14.37
CA GLN A 735 30.52 1.90 -15.65
C GLN A 735 30.36 3.42 -15.74
N TYR A 736 29.26 3.96 -15.21
CA TYR A 736 29.06 5.40 -15.07
C TYR A 736 30.02 6.02 -14.06
N TYR A 737 30.24 5.37 -12.91
CA TYR A 737 31.17 5.87 -11.91
C TYR A 737 32.60 6.00 -12.46
N TYR A 738 33.15 4.93 -13.06
CA TYR A 738 34.54 4.88 -13.50
C TYR A 738 34.81 5.50 -14.88
N GLY A 739 33.78 5.72 -15.70
CA GLY A 739 33.96 6.26 -17.06
C GLY A 739 34.15 5.21 -18.17
N LYS A 740 33.80 3.93 -17.94
CA LYS A 740 34.00 2.83 -18.91
C LYS A 740 33.04 2.94 -20.11
N PHE A 741 33.38 2.35 -21.26
CA PHE A 741 32.53 2.30 -22.46
C PHE A 741 32.06 3.67 -22.97
N SER A 742 32.98 4.63 -23.10
CA SER A 742 32.69 5.99 -23.59
C SER A 742 32.13 6.03 -25.02
N SER A 743 32.19 4.93 -25.77
CA SER A 743 31.50 4.76 -27.06
C SER A 743 29.99 4.59 -26.93
N ILE A 744 29.48 4.19 -25.76
CA ILE A 744 28.04 4.09 -25.45
C ILE A 744 27.54 5.44 -24.91
N HIS A 745 28.23 5.97 -23.90
CA HIS A 745 27.98 7.30 -23.36
C HIS A 745 29.25 7.83 -22.67
N LYS A 746 29.64 9.07 -22.97
CA LYS A 746 30.81 9.72 -22.36
C LYS A 746 30.43 10.27 -20.98
N ALA A 747 30.46 9.43 -19.96
CA ALA A 747 30.05 9.78 -18.60
C ALA A 747 30.96 9.08 -17.58
N GLY A 748 31.50 9.85 -16.62
CA GLY A 748 32.40 9.43 -15.55
C GLY A 748 32.20 10.24 -14.26
N VAL A 749 31.38 9.73 -13.33
CA VAL A 749 30.88 10.50 -12.18
C VAL A 749 31.98 10.88 -11.19
N GLN A 750 32.98 10.02 -10.96
CA GLN A 750 34.10 10.36 -10.07
C GLN A 750 34.83 11.65 -10.51
N TYR A 751 34.97 11.87 -11.83
CA TYR A 751 35.63 13.06 -12.38
C TYR A 751 34.79 14.32 -12.21
N ILE A 752 33.45 14.16 -12.23
CA ILE A 752 32.53 15.26 -11.93
C ILE A 752 32.76 15.73 -10.49
N ILE A 753 32.69 14.81 -9.53
CA ILE A 753 32.84 15.13 -8.10
C ILE A 753 34.23 15.71 -7.81
N ASP A 754 35.30 15.11 -8.36
CA ASP A 754 36.67 15.58 -8.19
C ASP A 754 36.86 17.01 -8.72
N THR A 755 36.46 17.25 -9.97
CA THR A 755 36.71 18.55 -10.61
C THR A 755 35.80 19.64 -10.05
N VAL A 756 34.57 19.32 -9.66
CA VAL A 756 33.68 20.24 -8.94
C VAL A 756 34.29 20.60 -7.58
N ALA A 757 34.72 19.63 -6.78
CA ALA A 757 35.32 19.88 -5.48
C ALA A 757 36.58 20.77 -5.60
N ASP A 758 37.45 20.49 -6.59
CA ASP A 758 38.64 21.30 -6.88
C ASP A 758 38.28 22.75 -7.27
N VAL A 759 37.33 22.95 -8.19
CA VAL A 759 36.93 24.29 -8.64
C VAL A 759 36.24 25.08 -7.52
N LEU A 760 35.35 24.45 -6.76
CA LEU A 760 34.65 25.10 -5.65
C LEU A 760 35.62 25.47 -4.52
N SER A 761 36.61 24.63 -4.22
CA SER A 761 37.60 24.93 -3.18
C SER A 761 38.42 26.20 -3.44
N LYS A 762 38.48 26.65 -4.71
CA LYS A 762 39.24 27.83 -5.15
C LYS A 762 38.43 29.12 -5.14
N ASP A 763 37.10 29.06 -5.11
CA ASP A 763 36.24 30.24 -5.13
C ASP A 763 34.96 30.04 -4.29
N PRO A 764 34.83 30.76 -3.14
CA PRO A 764 33.70 30.60 -2.23
C PRO A 764 32.36 31.09 -2.79
N LYS A 765 32.34 31.76 -3.96
CA LYS A 765 31.10 32.23 -4.61
C LYS A 765 30.43 31.15 -5.47
N LYS A 766 31.19 30.15 -5.90
CA LYS A 766 30.67 29.10 -6.78
C LYS A 766 29.75 28.15 -5.98
N ARG A 767 28.76 27.61 -6.67
CA ARG A 767 27.71 26.75 -6.11
C ARG A 767 27.52 25.56 -7.01
N PHE A 768 27.27 24.39 -6.43
CA PHE A 768 26.91 23.19 -7.16
C PHE A 768 25.86 22.39 -6.39
N VAL A 769 24.94 21.77 -7.12
CA VAL A 769 23.94 20.86 -6.56
C VAL A 769 24.38 19.43 -6.80
N GLN A 770 24.60 18.68 -5.72
CA GLN A 770 24.87 17.25 -5.76
C GLN A 770 23.56 16.51 -5.45
N VAL A 771 23.11 15.70 -6.40
CA VAL A 771 21.79 15.05 -6.34
C VAL A 771 21.92 13.62 -5.80
N GLU A 772 22.63 12.75 -6.51
CA GLU A 772 22.60 11.31 -6.24
C GLU A 772 23.52 10.92 -5.07
N THR A 773 22.92 10.60 -3.93
CA THR A 773 23.62 10.19 -2.70
C THR A 773 24.51 8.96 -2.92
N ALA A 774 24.04 8.01 -3.72
CA ALA A 774 24.74 6.75 -3.96
C ALA A 774 26.12 6.94 -4.64
N PHE A 775 26.23 7.77 -5.68
CA PHE A 775 27.52 8.06 -6.30
C PHE A 775 28.44 8.89 -5.39
N LEU A 776 27.88 9.83 -4.63
CA LEU A 776 28.64 10.55 -3.62
C LEU A 776 29.23 9.60 -2.57
N TRP A 777 28.45 8.60 -2.14
CA TRP A 777 28.93 7.58 -1.20
C TRP A 777 30.06 6.75 -1.78
N MET A 778 29.95 6.27 -3.03
CA MET A 778 31.01 5.53 -3.71
C MET A 778 32.32 6.33 -3.74
N TRP A 779 32.25 7.59 -4.19
CA TRP A 779 33.40 8.50 -4.20
C TRP A 779 33.95 8.72 -2.80
N TRP A 780 33.08 8.96 -1.83
CA TRP A 780 33.45 9.23 -0.45
C TRP A 780 34.26 8.08 0.15
N GLN A 781 33.89 6.82 -0.11
CA GLN A 781 34.59 5.64 0.42
C GLN A 781 36.04 5.54 -0.08
N GLU A 782 36.33 6.01 -1.30
CA GLU A 782 37.67 5.96 -1.91
C GLU A 782 38.60 7.08 -1.42
N GLN A 783 38.04 8.15 -0.85
CA GLN A 783 38.81 9.33 -0.45
C GLN A 783 39.52 9.18 0.90
N ASP A 784 40.68 9.83 1.00
CA ASP A 784 41.33 10.06 2.29
C ASP A 784 40.62 11.17 3.10
N GLU A 785 40.98 11.27 4.39
CA GLU A 785 40.35 12.22 5.30
C GLU A 785 40.62 13.69 4.91
N ALA A 786 41.70 13.98 4.18
CA ALA A 786 42.00 15.34 3.74
C ALA A 786 41.01 15.80 2.66
N VAL A 787 40.76 14.96 1.65
CA VAL A 787 39.77 15.24 0.60
C VAL A 787 38.36 15.28 1.17
N ARG A 788 38.00 14.33 2.04
CA ARG A 788 36.71 14.33 2.75
C ARG A 788 36.46 15.62 3.53
N ASN A 789 37.49 16.16 4.18
CA ASN A 789 37.39 17.42 4.91
C ASN A 789 37.20 18.63 3.98
N VAL A 790 37.84 18.66 2.80
CA VAL A 790 37.56 19.68 1.78
C VAL A 790 36.09 19.64 1.38
N TYR A 791 35.56 18.47 1.06
CA TYR A 791 34.16 18.32 0.64
C TYR A 791 33.16 18.66 1.76
N ARG A 792 33.41 18.25 3.01
CA ARG A 792 32.61 18.70 4.18
C ARG A 792 32.61 20.21 4.32
N ASN A 793 33.75 20.87 4.12
CA ASN A 793 33.82 22.33 4.20
C ASN A 793 32.99 22.99 3.09
N LEU A 794 32.95 22.41 1.89
CA LEU A 794 32.11 22.91 0.79
C LEU A 794 30.61 22.75 1.09
N ILE A 795 30.21 21.66 1.75
CA ILE A 795 28.83 21.49 2.23
C ILE A 795 28.52 22.52 3.34
N ASN A 796 29.40 22.62 4.34
CA ASN A 796 29.22 23.52 5.48
C ASN A 796 29.22 25.00 5.08
N SER A 797 29.94 25.38 4.02
CA SER A 797 29.94 26.74 3.48
C SER A 797 28.74 27.03 2.56
N GLY A 798 27.92 26.01 2.26
CA GLY A 798 26.80 26.10 1.32
C GLY A 798 27.24 26.19 -0.15
N GLN A 799 28.49 25.83 -0.46
CA GLN A 799 28.99 25.75 -1.84
C GLN A 799 28.51 24.49 -2.56
N ILE A 800 28.30 23.40 -1.81
CA ILE A 800 27.62 22.20 -2.29
C ILE A 800 26.29 22.09 -1.55
N GLU A 801 25.19 22.09 -2.30
CA GLU A 801 23.87 21.70 -1.77
C GLU A 801 23.63 20.22 -2.10
N LEU A 802 23.47 19.41 -1.06
CA LEU A 802 22.93 18.05 -1.18
C LEU A 802 21.40 18.19 -1.28
N ILE A 803 20.77 17.58 -2.28
CA ILE A 803 19.35 17.77 -2.57
C ILE A 803 18.63 16.44 -2.85
N GLY A 804 17.30 16.43 -2.83
CA GLY A 804 16.50 15.23 -3.12
C GLY A 804 16.30 14.33 -1.90
N GLY A 805 17.39 13.90 -1.27
CA GLY A 805 17.39 13.26 0.06
C GLY A 805 17.24 11.74 0.08
N GLY A 806 16.73 11.15 -0.99
CA GLY A 806 16.79 9.71 -1.21
C GLY A 806 18.21 9.19 -1.40
N TRP A 807 18.34 7.86 -1.39
CA TRP A 807 19.55 7.21 -1.90
C TRP A 807 19.74 7.49 -3.40
N VAL A 808 18.61 7.61 -4.11
CA VAL A 808 18.52 8.02 -5.51
C VAL A 808 17.32 8.96 -5.74
N MET A 809 17.23 9.57 -6.92
CA MET A 809 15.99 10.19 -7.42
C MET A 809 14.98 9.11 -7.82
N ASN A 810 13.97 8.91 -6.97
CA ASN A 810 12.99 7.84 -7.13
C ASN A 810 11.88 8.16 -8.13
N ASP A 811 11.35 7.14 -8.80
CA ASP A 811 10.10 7.30 -9.56
C ASP A 811 8.93 7.61 -8.63
N GLU A 812 7.90 8.27 -9.15
CA GLU A 812 6.72 8.65 -8.36
C GLU A 812 5.47 7.83 -8.70
N ALA A 813 5.48 7.06 -9.79
CA ALA A 813 4.35 6.21 -10.17
C ALA A 813 4.54 4.75 -9.77
N SER A 814 5.77 4.24 -9.85
CA SER A 814 6.11 2.81 -9.70
C SER A 814 6.79 2.48 -8.38
N SER A 815 7.32 3.48 -7.66
CA SER A 815 7.84 3.28 -6.29
C SER A 815 6.69 3.17 -5.29
N HIS A 816 6.85 2.28 -4.31
CA HIS A 816 5.88 2.12 -3.23
C HIS A 816 6.36 2.95 -2.07
N TYR A 817 5.41 3.57 -1.37
CA TYR A 817 5.69 4.51 -0.30
C TYR A 817 6.69 3.94 0.71
N GLN A 818 6.62 2.65 1.07
CA GLN A 818 7.56 2.00 2.00
C GLN A 818 9.02 1.99 1.50
N ALA A 819 9.26 1.65 0.23
CA ALA A 819 10.62 1.59 -0.31
C ALA A 819 11.18 3.01 -0.54
N THR A 820 10.32 3.95 -0.93
CA THR A 820 10.64 5.39 -0.94
C THR A 820 11.03 5.85 0.46
N ILE A 821 10.20 5.57 1.45
CA ILE A 821 10.49 5.84 2.86
C ILE A 821 11.84 5.24 3.30
N ASP A 822 12.10 3.98 2.99
CA ASP A 822 13.30 3.25 3.42
C ASP A 822 14.57 3.87 2.85
N GLN A 823 14.57 4.22 1.57
CA GLN A 823 15.74 4.85 0.96
C GLN A 823 15.95 6.27 1.47
N PHE A 824 14.90 7.00 1.87
CA PHE A 824 15.01 8.32 2.49
C PHE A 824 15.47 8.21 3.94
N ALA A 825 15.10 7.11 4.63
CA ALA A 825 15.62 6.78 5.96
C ALA A 825 17.13 6.50 5.93
N TRP A 826 17.60 5.86 4.85
CA TRP A 826 19.02 5.58 4.59
C TRP A 826 19.78 6.79 4.00
N GLY A 827 19.10 7.61 3.22
CA GLY A 827 19.64 8.75 2.48
C GLY A 827 19.96 9.97 3.33
N LEU A 828 20.16 11.10 2.65
CA LEU A 828 20.52 12.37 3.26
C LEU A 828 19.28 13.18 3.64
N ARG A 829 19.46 14.22 4.46
CA ARG A 829 18.34 15.02 5.02
C ARG A 829 18.31 16.46 4.47
N PRO A 830 17.97 16.69 3.19
CA PRO A 830 17.80 18.03 2.64
C PRO A 830 16.44 18.61 3.00
N ARG A 831 16.23 19.88 2.65
CA ARG A 831 14.92 20.56 2.78
C ARG A 831 14.19 20.74 1.46
N ILE A 832 14.86 20.44 0.33
CA ILE A 832 14.33 20.65 -1.01
C ILE A 832 14.28 19.34 -1.77
N GLY A 833 13.11 19.03 -2.32
CA GLY A 833 12.86 17.90 -3.21
C GLY A 833 13.29 18.27 -4.62
N TRP A 834 13.97 17.35 -5.29
CA TRP A 834 14.52 17.56 -6.62
C TRP A 834 14.17 16.35 -7.49
N GLN A 835 12.94 16.35 -8.02
CA GLN A 835 12.37 15.27 -8.83
C GLN A 835 12.31 15.75 -10.28
N ILE A 836 13.48 15.99 -10.88
CA ILE A 836 13.55 16.67 -12.17
C ILE A 836 13.41 15.74 -13.38
N ASP A 837 13.70 14.45 -13.24
CA ASP A 837 13.57 13.44 -14.32
C ASP A 837 12.47 12.37 -14.17
N PRO A 838 11.72 12.21 -13.05
CA PRO A 838 10.58 11.31 -13.03
C PRO A 838 9.50 11.66 -14.08
N PHE A 839 8.77 10.65 -14.54
CA PHE A 839 7.83 10.76 -15.65
C PHE A 839 6.41 11.12 -15.19
N GLY A 840 6.29 12.20 -14.44
CA GLY A 840 5.06 12.65 -13.75
C GLY A 840 5.22 12.63 -12.23
N HIS A 841 4.32 13.31 -11.52
CA HIS A 841 4.47 13.57 -10.08
C HIS A 841 3.19 13.24 -9.32
N SER A 842 3.35 12.49 -8.23
CA SER A 842 2.23 12.00 -7.42
C SER A 842 1.95 12.96 -6.26
N LYS A 843 0.66 13.17 -6.01
CA LYS A 843 0.20 13.94 -4.85
C LYS A 843 0.69 13.30 -3.53
N GLU A 844 0.79 11.98 -3.49
CA GLU A 844 1.28 11.24 -2.33
C GLU A 844 2.78 11.46 -2.07
N THR A 845 3.62 11.55 -3.11
CA THR A 845 5.05 11.89 -2.95
C THR A 845 5.20 13.26 -2.30
N ALA A 846 4.40 14.24 -2.74
CA ALA A 846 4.39 15.57 -2.14
C ALA A 846 3.95 15.52 -0.67
N SER A 847 2.93 14.72 -0.34
CA SER A 847 2.47 14.48 1.04
C SER A 847 3.55 13.82 1.90
N ILE A 848 4.24 12.80 1.38
CA ILE A 848 5.35 12.12 2.07
C ILE A 848 6.50 13.08 2.30
N MET A 849 6.92 13.86 1.29
CA MET A 849 7.98 14.86 1.43
C MET A 849 7.59 15.94 2.45
N ALA A 850 6.35 16.40 2.44
CA ALA A 850 5.82 17.29 3.46
C ALA A 850 5.96 16.68 4.87
N GLN A 851 5.53 15.44 5.06
CA GLN A 851 5.66 14.68 6.31
C GLN A 851 7.12 14.34 6.68
N MET A 852 8.06 14.38 5.74
CA MET A 852 9.50 14.22 5.99
C MET A 852 10.20 15.53 6.39
N GLY A 853 9.52 16.68 6.26
CA GLY A 853 10.02 18.00 6.62
C GLY A 853 10.54 18.84 5.45
N PHE A 854 10.14 18.54 4.21
CA PHE A 854 10.52 19.33 3.04
C PHE A 854 9.77 20.66 2.98
N ASP A 855 10.49 21.68 2.54
CA ASP A 855 10.05 23.07 2.39
C ASP A 855 9.51 23.36 0.98
N GLY A 856 10.01 22.63 -0.03
CA GLY A 856 9.50 22.72 -1.40
C GLY A 856 10.01 21.62 -2.32
N LEU A 857 9.37 21.48 -3.48
CA LEU A 857 9.62 20.48 -4.51
C LEU A 857 9.84 21.14 -5.88
N PHE A 858 10.88 20.71 -6.59
CA PHE A 858 11.17 21.14 -7.95
C PHE A 858 11.10 19.95 -8.90
N PHE A 859 10.39 20.13 -10.01
CA PHE A 859 10.31 19.11 -11.06
C PHE A 859 10.18 19.71 -12.46
N SER A 860 10.34 18.87 -13.49
CA SER A 860 10.31 19.33 -14.89
C SER A 860 9.15 18.76 -15.73
N ARG A 861 8.71 17.52 -15.49
CA ARG A 861 7.83 16.78 -16.39
C ARG A 861 6.38 16.82 -15.90
N LEU A 862 5.48 17.31 -16.76
CA LEU A 862 4.02 17.40 -16.55
C LEU A 862 3.32 17.41 -17.91
N ASP A 863 2.01 17.19 -17.95
CA ASP A 863 1.25 17.20 -19.21
C ASP A 863 1.53 18.48 -20.02
N TYR A 864 1.73 18.30 -21.33
CA TYR A 864 2.11 19.39 -22.22
C TYR A 864 1.09 20.54 -22.26
N GLN A 865 -0.22 20.26 -22.08
CA GLN A 865 -1.26 21.29 -22.01
C GLN A 865 -1.23 22.02 -20.68
N ASP A 866 -0.96 21.32 -19.57
CA ASP A 866 -0.75 21.97 -18.27
C ASP A 866 0.49 22.87 -18.32
N LYS A 867 1.60 22.38 -18.89
CA LYS A 867 2.80 23.17 -19.10
C LYS A 867 2.55 24.40 -19.96
N GLU A 868 1.88 24.26 -21.11
CA GLU A 868 1.54 25.39 -21.99
C GLU A 868 0.62 26.40 -21.28
N SER A 869 -0.37 25.93 -20.53
CA SER A 869 -1.25 26.78 -19.71
C SER A 869 -0.44 27.62 -18.73
N ARG A 870 0.41 26.98 -17.92
CA ARG A 870 1.22 27.65 -16.90
C ARG A 870 2.22 28.65 -17.46
N LEU A 871 2.82 28.34 -18.61
CA LEU A 871 3.71 29.26 -19.31
C LEU A 871 2.98 30.53 -19.73
N ASN A 872 1.71 30.42 -20.15
CA ASN A 872 0.86 31.52 -20.60
C ASN A 872 0.19 32.29 -19.45
N THR A 873 -0.04 31.65 -18.30
CA THR A 873 -0.73 32.24 -17.13
C THR A 873 0.20 32.67 -16.01
N SER A 874 1.52 32.50 -16.17
CA SER A 874 2.54 32.83 -15.16
C SER A 874 2.42 32.02 -13.86
N THR A 875 1.90 30.78 -13.95
CA THR A 875 1.62 29.90 -12.80
C THR A 875 2.52 28.66 -12.76
N MET A 876 3.80 28.85 -13.08
CA MET A 876 4.83 27.80 -12.94
C MET A 876 5.14 27.44 -11.48
N GLU A 877 4.70 28.27 -10.54
CA GLU A 877 4.88 28.16 -9.09
C GLU A 877 3.51 28.06 -8.41
N MET A 878 3.38 27.16 -7.44
CA MET A 878 2.11 26.88 -6.75
C MET A 878 2.32 26.29 -5.35
N VAL A 879 1.28 26.35 -4.53
CA VAL A 879 1.15 25.50 -3.35
C VAL A 879 0.39 24.24 -3.75
N TRP A 880 1.02 23.09 -3.61
CA TRP A 880 0.40 21.81 -3.89
C TRP A 880 -0.23 21.26 -2.61
N GLU A 881 -1.55 21.15 -2.60
CA GLU A 881 -2.32 20.71 -1.45
C GLU A 881 -2.41 19.19 -1.45
N ALA A 882 -1.41 18.57 -0.82
CA ALA A 882 -1.09 17.17 -1.04
C ALA A 882 -2.02 16.17 -0.31
N SER A 883 -2.86 16.61 0.62
CA SER A 883 -3.86 15.76 1.25
C SER A 883 -5.00 16.59 1.84
N GLU A 884 -6.23 16.24 1.48
CA GLU A 884 -7.42 16.87 2.08
C GLU A 884 -7.57 16.47 3.54
N SER A 885 -7.29 15.21 3.85
CA SER A 885 -7.33 14.61 5.20
C SER A 885 -6.31 15.23 6.15
N LEU A 886 -5.09 15.53 5.68
CA LEU A 886 -4.06 16.19 6.50
C LEU A 886 -4.14 17.73 6.47
N GLY A 887 -4.99 18.28 5.61
CA GLY A 887 -5.13 19.72 5.39
C GLY A 887 -3.79 20.40 5.12
N SER A 888 -3.64 21.62 5.65
CA SER A 888 -2.46 22.48 5.43
C SER A 888 -1.14 21.88 5.92
N SER A 889 -1.18 20.85 6.76
CA SER A 889 0.04 20.18 7.23
C SER A 889 0.74 19.34 6.15
N SER A 890 0.03 19.03 5.05
CA SER A 890 0.56 18.33 3.87
C SER A 890 0.90 19.26 2.71
N ASP A 891 0.54 20.54 2.78
CA ASP A 891 0.78 21.48 1.69
C ASP A 891 2.28 21.64 1.43
N LEU A 892 2.70 21.64 0.16
CA LEU A 892 4.10 21.75 -0.25
C LEU A 892 4.25 22.76 -1.40
N PHE A 893 5.11 23.75 -1.22
CA PHE A 893 5.43 24.66 -2.32
C PHE A 893 6.12 23.90 -3.44
N THR A 894 5.67 24.11 -4.67
CA THR A 894 6.14 23.36 -5.81
C THR A 894 6.40 24.28 -7.00
N SER A 895 7.56 24.13 -7.62
CA SER A 895 7.97 24.90 -8.80
C SER A 895 8.27 23.97 -9.97
N VAL A 896 7.64 24.26 -11.11
CA VAL A 896 7.93 23.59 -12.37
C VAL A 896 9.09 24.32 -13.05
N LEU A 897 10.10 23.59 -13.54
CA LEU A 897 11.23 24.19 -14.28
C LEU A 897 10.78 24.67 -15.66
N TYR A 898 11.34 25.80 -16.14
CA TYR A 898 10.95 26.39 -17.43
C TYR A 898 11.34 25.51 -18.63
N ASN A 899 12.62 25.12 -18.70
CA ASN A 899 13.24 24.41 -19.82
C ASN A 899 13.88 23.08 -19.37
N HIS A 900 13.16 21.97 -19.44
CA HIS A 900 13.62 20.68 -18.89
C HIS A 900 14.36 20.91 -17.53
N TYR A 901 15.53 20.28 -17.34
CA TYR A 901 16.55 20.68 -16.37
C TYR A 901 17.87 21.01 -17.07
N SER A 902 17.80 21.42 -18.34
CA SER A 902 18.96 21.58 -19.21
C SER A 902 19.51 23.01 -19.19
N TYR A 903 20.71 23.20 -19.77
CA TYR A 903 21.18 24.54 -20.14
C TYR A 903 20.16 25.29 -21.01
N PRO A 904 20.15 26.62 -20.97
CA PRO A 904 19.52 27.43 -22.02
C PRO A 904 20.10 27.07 -23.39
N THR A 905 19.25 27.03 -24.42
CA THR A 905 19.67 26.69 -25.79
C THR A 905 20.85 27.56 -26.25
N GLY A 906 21.95 26.92 -26.66
CA GLY A 906 23.17 27.60 -27.11
C GLY A 906 24.20 27.88 -26.01
N PHE A 907 24.01 27.35 -24.79
CA PHE A 907 24.90 27.54 -23.64
C PHE A 907 25.41 26.24 -23.02
N CYS A 908 25.26 25.10 -23.70
CA CYS A 908 25.81 23.81 -23.26
C CYS A 908 27.34 23.84 -23.46
N VAL A 909 28.11 24.10 -22.40
CA VAL A 909 29.56 24.33 -22.46
C VAL A 909 30.33 23.30 -21.63
N ASP A 910 30.11 22.04 -21.97
CA ASP A 910 30.70 20.86 -21.34
C ASP A 910 31.46 20.01 -22.37
N VAL A 911 32.26 19.05 -21.89
CA VAL A 911 33.00 18.09 -22.75
C VAL A 911 32.09 17.24 -23.64
N ASN A 912 30.80 17.15 -23.29
CA ASN A 912 29.76 16.42 -24.01
C ASN A 912 28.90 17.31 -24.92
N CYS A 913 29.13 18.62 -24.94
CA CYS A 913 28.35 19.57 -25.73
C CYS A 913 29.08 20.01 -27.01
N GLU A 914 28.32 20.56 -27.95
CA GLU A 914 28.84 21.11 -29.22
C GLU A 914 28.68 22.64 -29.33
N ASP A 915 28.06 23.31 -28.35
CA ASP A 915 27.88 24.76 -28.41
C ASP A 915 29.23 25.49 -28.24
N ASP A 916 29.39 26.58 -28.99
CA ASP A 916 30.57 27.42 -28.86
C ASP A 916 30.71 28.00 -27.43
N PRO A 917 31.91 27.95 -26.82
CA PRO A 917 32.17 28.66 -25.58
C PRO A 917 32.07 30.17 -25.80
N ILE A 918 32.01 30.93 -24.72
CA ILE A 918 32.07 32.39 -24.77
C ILE A 918 33.51 32.83 -25.08
N ILE A 919 33.71 33.38 -26.27
CA ILE A 919 34.97 33.92 -26.77
C ILE A 919 34.90 35.44 -26.63
N ASP A 920 35.51 35.94 -25.55
CA ASP A 920 35.55 37.33 -25.12
C ASP A 920 36.85 38.07 -25.50
N ASN A 921 37.74 37.41 -26.26
CA ASN A 921 38.93 38.06 -26.83
C ASN A 921 38.56 38.77 -28.15
N PRO A 922 38.54 40.11 -28.21
CA PRO A 922 38.12 40.86 -29.38
C PRO A 922 39.04 40.65 -30.61
N ASP A 923 40.26 40.16 -30.40
CA ASP A 923 41.21 39.87 -31.49
C ASP A 923 41.01 38.47 -32.10
N SER A 924 40.14 37.64 -31.52
CA SER A 924 39.84 36.31 -32.04
C SER A 924 38.91 36.41 -33.26
N PRO A 925 39.20 35.73 -34.39
CA PRO A 925 38.28 35.69 -35.53
C PRO A 925 36.92 35.05 -35.19
N ASP A 926 36.88 34.27 -34.10
CA ASP A 926 35.69 33.58 -33.59
C ASP A 926 35.02 34.31 -32.42
N TYR A 927 35.31 35.61 -32.20
CA TYR A 927 34.69 36.41 -31.14
C TYR A 927 33.16 36.38 -31.20
N ASN A 928 32.50 36.00 -30.10
CA ASN A 928 31.04 35.77 -30.06
C ASN A 928 30.34 36.36 -28.83
N LEU A 929 31.04 37.13 -27.98
CA LEU A 929 30.54 37.60 -26.69
C LEU A 929 29.23 38.38 -26.78
N GLU A 930 29.11 39.36 -27.68
CA GLU A 930 27.92 40.21 -27.79
C GLU A 930 26.68 39.40 -28.15
N THR A 931 26.80 38.49 -29.13
CA THR A 931 25.72 37.60 -29.54
C THR A 931 25.28 36.69 -28.41
N LYS A 932 26.23 36.05 -27.70
CA LYS A 932 25.93 35.16 -26.56
C LYS A 932 25.26 35.93 -25.41
N VAL A 933 25.73 37.12 -25.05
CA VAL A 933 25.12 37.91 -23.97
C VAL A 933 23.69 38.34 -24.33
N GLN A 934 23.45 38.81 -25.56
CA GLN A 934 22.10 39.20 -26.00
C GLN A 934 21.14 38.01 -26.09
N GLN A 935 21.64 36.86 -26.57
CA GLN A 935 20.87 35.62 -26.59
C GLN A 935 20.45 35.20 -25.18
N PHE A 936 21.37 35.27 -24.20
CA PHE A 936 21.07 34.93 -22.80
C PHE A 936 20.05 35.88 -22.18
N ILE A 937 20.23 37.20 -22.36
CA ILE A 937 19.29 38.21 -21.84
C ILE A 937 17.89 38.01 -22.45
N SER A 938 17.82 37.72 -23.75
CA SER A 938 16.55 37.46 -24.42
C SER A 938 15.86 36.22 -23.84
N PHE A 939 16.62 35.15 -23.60
CA PHE A 939 16.11 33.93 -22.97
C PHE A 939 15.54 34.19 -21.56
N VAL A 940 16.30 34.83 -20.67
CA VAL A 940 15.85 35.06 -19.29
C VAL A 940 14.67 36.01 -19.20
N LYS A 941 14.57 36.99 -20.09
CA LYS A 941 13.41 37.90 -20.17
C LYS A 941 12.16 37.20 -20.70
N GLU A 942 12.31 36.24 -21.60
CA GLU A 942 11.18 35.42 -22.04
C GLU A 942 10.72 34.50 -20.92
N GLN A 943 11.67 33.81 -20.28
CA GLN A 943 11.39 32.93 -19.15
C GLN A 943 10.68 33.65 -17.99
N ALA A 944 11.11 34.86 -17.65
CA ALA A 944 10.52 35.65 -16.57
C ALA A 944 9.02 35.92 -16.73
N LYS A 945 8.48 35.90 -17.96
CA LYS A 945 7.03 36.07 -18.19
C LYS A 945 6.20 34.92 -17.64
N SER A 946 6.79 33.75 -17.45
CA SER A 946 6.11 32.55 -16.95
C SER A 946 6.18 32.39 -15.42
N PHE A 947 6.86 33.31 -14.71
CA PHE A 947 6.99 33.29 -13.25
C PHE A 947 6.30 34.51 -12.63
N THR A 948 5.89 34.40 -11.37
CA THR A 948 5.13 35.47 -10.69
C THR A 948 6.03 36.56 -10.11
N THR A 949 7.30 36.23 -9.82
CA THR A 949 8.24 37.16 -9.18
C THR A 949 9.37 37.59 -10.10
N ASP A 950 10.13 38.61 -9.68
CA ASP A 950 11.39 39.02 -10.32
C ASP A 950 12.56 38.07 -10.01
N HIS A 951 12.29 36.86 -9.50
CA HIS A 951 13.26 35.80 -9.30
C HIS A 951 12.96 34.66 -10.26
N ILE A 952 13.96 34.21 -11.03
CA ILE A 952 13.84 33.02 -11.86
C ILE A 952 14.97 32.04 -11.61
N ILE A 953 14.66 30.75 -11.69
CA ILE A 953 15.60 29.65 -11.63
C ILE A 953 16.08 29.26 -13.03
N VAL A 954 17.39 29.21 -13.26
CA VAL A 954 17.97 28.78 -14.54
C VAL A 954 18.96 27.64 -14.29
N THR A 955 18.63 26.46 -14.78
CA THR A 955 19.47 25.27 -14.70
C THR A 955 20.70 25.41 -15.61
N MET A 956 21.88 25.14 -15.05
CA MET A 956 23.15 25.14 -15.77
C MET A 956 23.78 23.75 -15.65
N GLY A 957 23.14 22.76 -16.27
CA GLY A 957 23.50 21.35 -16.18
C GLY A 957 22.63 20.48 -17.06
N GLN A 958 22.94 19.19 -17.11
CA GLN A 958 22.14 18.09 -17.68
C GLN A 958 22.80 16.75 -17.24
N ASP A 959 22.44 15.64 -17.88
CA ASP A 959 22.90 14.29 -17.62
C ASP A 959 24.44 14.22 -17.78
N PHE A 960 25.12 13.89 -16.69
CA PHE A 960 26.58 13.65 -16.62
C PHE A 960 27.47 14.79 -17.14
N ASN A 961 27.02 16.05 -17.00
CA ASN A 961 27.86 17.21 -17.25
C ASN A 961 28.83 17.50 -16.08
N TYR A 962 29.75 18.44 -16.26
CA TYR A 962 30.79 18.82 -15.29
C TYR A 962 31.93 17.82 -15.12
N GLN A 963 32.14 16.88 -16.06
CA GLN A 963 33.33 16.02 -16.06
C GLN A 963 34.64 16.82 -16.12
N ASP A 964 34.62 17.99 -16.77
CA ASP A 964 35.58 19.06 -16.53
C ASP A 964 34.81 20.30 -16.06
N ALA A 965 34.61 20.39 -14.74
CA ALA A 965 33.92 21.53 -14.14
C ALA A 965 34.58 22.87 -14.50
N SER A 966 35.90 22.92 -14.72
CA SER A 966 36.60 24.18 -15.02
C SER A 966 36.14 24.79 -16.35
N MET A 967 35.78 23.96 -17.34
CA MET A 967 35.23 24.42 -18.61
C MET A 967 33.89 25.15 -18.43
N ASN A 968 32.99 24.54 -17.66
CA ASN A 968 31.68 25.10 -17.34
C ASN A 968 31.82 26.40 -16.55
N TYR A 969 32.55 26.38 -15.42
CA TYR A 969 32.70 27.55 -14.56
C TYR A 969 33.39 28.73 -15.25
N LYS A 970 34.38 28.50 -16.15
CA LYS A 970 34.99 29.60 -16.92
C LYS A 970 33.96 30.34 -17.79
N ASN A 971 33.03 29.62 -18.39
CA ASN A 971 32.00 30.21 -19.24
C ASN A 971 30.91 30.89 -18.40
N ILE A 972 30.48 30.26 -17.30
CA ILE A 972 29.52 30.87 -16.37
C ILE A 972 30.11 32.16 -15.74
N ASP A 973 31.38 32.15 -15.35
CA ASP A 973 32.09 33.33 -14.82
C ASP A 973 32.10 34.48 -15.85
N LYS A 974 32.30 34.18 -17.14
CA LYS A 974 32.21 35.17 -18.23
C LYS A 974 30.78 35.68 -18.39
N LEU A 975 29.80 34.78 -18.39
CA LEU A 975 28.39 35.12 -18.53
C LEU A 975 27.92 36.06 -17.41
N ILE A 976 28.15 35.70 -16.14
CA ILE A 976 27.82 36.53 -14.98
C ILE A 976 28.49 37.90 -15.10
N ARG A 977 29.79 37.93 -15.39
CA ARG A 977 30.56 39.18 -15.48
C ARG A 977 30.01 40.11 -16.57
N HIS A 978 29.78 39.60 -17.77
CA HIS A 978 29.40 40.43 -18.91
C HIS A 978 27.92 40.81 -18.90
N VAL A 979 27.03 39.94 -18.43
CA VAL A 979 25.61 40.30 -18.26
C VAL A 979 25.45 41.36 -17.15
N ASN A 980 26.09 41.17 -15.98
CA ASN A 980 25.97 42.13 -14.89
C ASN A 980 26.67 43.47 -15.20
N ALA A 981 27.73 43.46 -16.01
CA ALA A 981 28.36 44.70 -16.48
C ALA A 981 27.41 45.59 -17.30
N LEU A 982 26.40 45.01 -17.95
CA LEU A 982 25.39 45.80 -18.70
C LEU A 982 24.41 46.55 -17.78
N GLN A 983 24.40 46.29 -16.47
CA GLN A 983 23.58 47.06 -15.53
C GLN A 983 23.96 48.54 -15.53
N THR A 984 25.24 48.89 -15.70
CA THR A 984 25.68 50.29 -15.84
C THR A 984 25.15 50.95 -17.12
N ASN A 985 24.74 50.14 -18.10
CA ASN A 985 24.18 50.57 -19.38
C ASN A 985 22.64 50.45 -19.40
N GLY A 986 22.01 50.26 -18.23
CA GLY A 986 20.56 50.23 -18.07
C GLY A 986 19.90 48.85 -18.16
N SER A 987 20.68 47.76 -18.16
CA SER A 987 20.12 46.41 -18.01
C SER A 987 19.51 46.23 -16.61
N ASP A 988 18.34 45.62 -16.56
CA ASP A 988 17.56 45.26 -15.37
C ASP A 988 17.80 43.83 -14.90
N VAL A 989 18.79 43.13 -15.48
CA VAL A 989 19.09 41.72 -15.20
C VAL A 989 20.29 41.59 -14.26
N ASN A 990 20.12 40.82 -13.19
CA ASN A 990 21.18 40.42 -12.27
C ASN A 990 21.34 38.91 -12.26
N VAL A 991 22.53 38.41 -12.57
CA VAL A 991 22.84 36.98 -12.67
C VAL A 991 23.80 36.58 -11.56
N MET A 992 23.53 35.46 -10.88
CA MET A 992 24.40 34.97 -9.80
C MET A 992 24.42 33.44 -9.73
N TYR A 993 25.50 32.90 -9.18
CA TYR A 993 25.50 31.53 -8.68
C TYR A 993 24.50 31.41 -7.53
N SER A 994 23.66 30.39 -7.60
CA SER A 994 22.64 30.11 -6.60
C SER A 994 22.46 28.61 -6.44
N THR A 995 21.60 28.26 -5.50
CA THR A 995 21.08 26.92 -5.30
C THR A 995 19.54 26.95 -5.22
N PRO A 996 18.85 25.80 -5.32
CA PRO A 996 17.39 25.72 -5.24
C PRO A 996 16.83 26.23 -3.91
N SER A 997 17.50 25.92 -2.79
CA SER A 997 17.13 26.48 -1.48
C SER A 997 17.20 28.02 -1.45
N CYS A 998 18.21 28.61 -2.07
CA CYS A 998 18.35 30.07 -2.13
C CYS A 998 17.33 30.73 -3.06
N TYR A 999 16.96 30.05 -4.14
CA TYR A 999 15.83 30.47 -4.96
C TYR A 999 14.54 30.43 -4.14
N LEU A 1000 14.20 29.29 -3.53
CA LEU A 1000 12.98 29.11 -2.71
C LEU A 1000 12.87 30.18 -1.60
N LYS A 1001 13.98 30.47 -0.92
CA LYS A 1001 14.04 31.53 0.09
C LYS A 1001 13.72 32.91 -0.50
N ALA A 1002 14.28 33.25 -1.66
CA ALA A 1002 14.03 34.55 -2.30
C ALA A 1002 12.56 34.71 -2.69
N ILE A 1003 11.90 33.65 -3.18
CA ILE A 1003 10.47 33.68 -3.51
C ILE A 1003 9.60 33.75 -2.26
N HIS A 1004 9.97 33.03 -1.19
CA HIS A 1004 9.31 33.15 0.11
C HIS A 1004 9.39 34.59 0.64
N ASP A 1005 10.58 35.20 0.59
CA ASP A 1005 10.81 36.57 1.07
C ASP A 1005 10.11 37.64 0.19
N ALA A 1006 9.76 37.30 -1.06
CA ALA A 1006 8.93 38.15 -1.92
C ALA A 1006 7.47 38.24 -1.46
N ASN A 1007 7.05 37.40 -0.50
CA ASN A 1007 5.77 37.45 0.22
C ASN A 1007 4.54 37.53 -0.71
N GLN A 1008 4.53 36.69 -1.74
CA GLN A 1008 3.42 36.56 -2.70
C GLN A 1008 2.38 35.54 -2.24
N THR A 1009 1.18 35.64 -2.82
CA THR A 1009 0.13 34.62 -2.71
C THR A 1009 0.16 33.71 -3.92
N TRP A 1010 0.21 32.40 -3.67
CA TRP A 1010 0.41 31.40 -4.71
C TRP A 1010 -0.90 30.73 -5.13
N THR A 1011 -0.99 30.34 -6.40
CA THR A 1011 -2.09 29.48 -6.86
C THR A 1011 -2.00 28.11 -6.17
N THR A 1012 -3.14 27.43 -6.07
CA THR A 1012 -3.21 26.09 -5.48
C THR A 1012 -3.45 25.02 -6.55
N LYS A 1013 -2.96 23.81 -6.29
CA LYS A 1013 -3.30 22.60 -7.04
C LYS A 1013 -3.72 21.51 -6.07
N THR A 1014 -4.81 20.81 -6.37
CA THR A 1014 -5.42 19.79 -5.50
C THR A 1014 -5.28 18.36 -6.03
N ASP A 1015 -5.07 18.17 -7.33
CA ASP A 1015 -4.90 16.89 -8.01
C ASP A 1015 -3.41 16.57 -8.25
N ASP A 1016 -3.11 15.42 -8.86
CA ASP A 1016 -1.74 15.01 -9.22
C ASP A 1016 -1.31 15.54 -10.61
N PHE A 1017 -0.07 15.22 -11.02
CA PHE A 1017 0.44 15.52 -12.36
C PHE A 1017 0.35 14.30 -13.30
N PHE A 1018 -0.57 13.38 -13.05
CA PHE A 1018 -0.79 12.21 -13.88
C PHE A 1018 -2.05 12.30 -14.75
N PRO A 1019 -2.05 11.65 -15.92
CA PRO A 1019 -0.92 11.00 -16.57
C PRO A 1019 0.03 12.01 -17.23
N TYR A 1020 1.34 11.71 -17.29
CA TYR A 1020 2.30 12.53 -18.00
C TYR A 1020 2.18 12.33 -19.53
N GLY A 1021 1.68 13.36 -20.22
CA GLY A 1021 1.68 13.44 -21.68
C GLY A 1021 2.74 14.43 -22.18
N SER A 1022 3.74 13.98 -22.92
CA SER A 1022 4.74 14.89 -23.52
C SER A 1022 4.21 15.61 -24.76
N ASP A 1023 3.15 15.08 -25.37
CA ASP A 1023 2.38 15.67 -26.47
C ASP A 1023 0.97 15.02 -26.57
N ALA A 1024 0.15 15.46 -27.54
CA ALA A 1024 -1.25 15.04 -27.72
C ALA A 1024 -1.48 13.53 -27.89
N HIS A 1025 -0.41 12.78 -28.15
CA HIS A 1025 -0.42 11.40 -28.55
C HIS A 1025 0.58 10.54 -27.75
N SER A 1026 1.49 11.14 -26.99
CA SER A 1026 2.56 10.47 -26.24
C SER A 1026 2.33 10.51 -24.73
N TYR A 1027 1.38 9.71 -24.25
CA TYR A 1027 1.21 9.47 -22.82
C TYR A 1027 2.16 8.37 -22.34
N TRP A 1028 2.97 8.70 -21.33
CA TRP A 1028 4.01 7.84 -20.78
C TRP A 1028 3.44 6.85 -19.76
N THR A 1029 2.25 6.31 -19.96
CA THR A 1029 1.64 5.39 -18.99
C THR A 1029 2.14 3.94 -19.14
N GLY A 1030 2.95 3.65 -20.16
CA GLY A 1030 3.43 2.28 -20.43
C GLY A 1030 4.49 1.77 -19.45
N TYR A 1031 5.28 2.67 -18.83
CA TYR A 1031 6.31 2.28 -17.86
C TYR A 1031 5.73 1.89 -16.50
N PHE A 1032 4.49 2.31 -16.21
CA PHE A 1032 3.68 1.80 -15.10
C PHE A 1032 3.51 0.30 -15.15
N THR A 1033 3.87 -0.29 -16.29
CA THR A 1033 3.60 -1.64 -16.71
C THR A 1033 4.82 -2.22 -17.48
N SER A 1034 6.04 -1.68 -17.34
CA SER A 1034 7.23 -2.22 -18.01
C SER A 1034 8.23 -2.85 -17.04
N ARG A 1035 8.96 -3.87 -17.50
CA ARG A 1035 9.94 -4.67 -16.72
C ARG A 1035 9.36 -5.28 -15.43
N PRO A 1036 8.44 -6.22 -15.61
CA PRO A 1036 7.77 -6.85 -14.50
C PRO A 1036 8.71 -7.38 -13.43
N THR A 1037 9.47 -8.37 -13.86
CA THR A 1037 10.24 -9.21 -12.98
C THR A 1037 11.25 -8.38 -12.22
N HIS A 1038 11.74 -7.30 -12.83
CA HIS A 1038 12.71 -6.41 -12.22
C HIS A 1038 12.13 -5.66 -11.01
N LYS A 1039 10.93 -5.11 -11.12
CA LYS A 1039 10.33 -4.36 -10.01
C LYS A 1039 9.61 -5.29 -9.01
N GLY A 1040 9.25 -6.50 -9.43
CA GLY A 1040 8.86 -7.59 -8.52
C GLY A 1040 10.04 -8.03 -7.66
N PHE A 1041 11.22 -8.14 -8.26
CA PHE A 1041 12.45 -8.46 -7.56
C PHE A 1041 12.88 -7.34 -6.59
N GLU A 1042 12.67 -6.07 -6.96
CA GLU A 1042 12.79 -4.95 -6.02
C GLU A 1042 11.86 -5.13 -4.82
N ARG A 1043 10.55 -5.34 -5.02
CA ARG A 1043 9.61 -5.46 -3.90
C ARG A 1043 9.91 -6.65 -2.99
N MET A 1044 10.32 -7.78 -3.58
CA MET A 1044 10.84 -8.94 -2.86
C MET A 1044 11.98 -8.52 -1.95
N ALA A 1045 12.98 -7.86 -2.53
CA ALA A 1045 14.16 -7.47 -1.79
C ALA A 1045 13.87 -6.36 -0.79
N ASN A 1046 12.85 -5.51 -0.98
CA ASN A 1046 12.39 -4.57 0.04
C ASN A 1046 11.81 -5.32 1.24
N ASN A 1047 11.06 -6.38 0.99
CA ASN A 1047 10.46 -7.22 2.02
C ASN A 1047 11.51 -8.05 2.75
N PHE A 1048 12.39 -8.74 2.02
CA PHE A 1048 13.51 -9.45 2.62
C PHE A 1048 14.46 -8.50 3.36
N LEU A 1049 14.61 -7.25 2.90
CA LEU A 1049 15.31 -6.23 3.66
C LEU A 1049 14.61 -5.95 5.00
N GLN A 1050 13.28 -5.91 5.06
CA GLN A 1050 12.57 -5.80 6.34
C GLN A 1050 12.82 -7.01 7.24
N VAL A 1051 12.75 -8.21 6.68
CA VAL A 1051 13.03 -9.47 7.37
C VAL A 1051 14.43 -9.47 7.96
N CYS A 1052 15.43 -9.17 7.13
CA CYS A 1052 16.83 -9.14 7.52
C CYS A 1052 17.09 -8.08 8.60
N LYS A 1053 16.47 -6.89 8.48
CA LYS A 1053 16.47 -5.87 9.55
C LYS A 1053 15.90 -6.48 10.85
N GLN A 1054 14.70 -7.05 10.81
CA GLN A 1054 14.00 -7.62 11.96
C GLN A 1054 14.83 -8.73 12.63
N LEU A 1055 15.25 -9.74 11.86
CA LEU A 1055 16.00 -10.89 12.37
C LEU A 1055 17.38 -10.50 12.90
N SER A 1056 18.10 -9.58 12.24
CA SER A 1056 19.41 -9.13 12.74
C SER A 1056 19.33 -8.55 14.16
N VAL A 1057 18.22 -7.87 14.50
CA VAL A 1057 18.00 -7.34 15.85
C VAL A 1057 17.46 -8.42 16.78
N LEU A 1058 16.51 -9.26 16.32
CA LEU A 1058 15.93 -10.37 17.09
C LEU A 1058 16.99 -11.37 17.58
N GLY A 1059 17.89 -11.80 16.70
CA GLY A 1059 18.97 -12.73 17.00
C GLY A 1059 20.23 -12.08 17.60
N ASN A 1060 20.19 -10.78 17.94
CA ASN A 1060 21.35 -10.01 18.41
C ASN A 1060 22.58 -10.13 17.49
N VAL A 1061 22.35 -10.24 16.18
CA VAL A 1061 23.41 -10.32 15.15
C VAL A 1061 23.71 -8.90 14.66
N THR A 1062 24.35 -8.15 15.56
CA THR A 1062 24.68 -6.73 15.40
C THR A 1062 26.18 -6.49 15.12
N GLY A 1063 26.93 -7.57 14.83
CA GLY A 1063 28.34 -7.49 14.47
C GLY A 1063 28.57 -6.73 13.16
N ILE A 1064 29.75 -6.10 13.04
CA ILE A 1064 30.13 -5.24 11.89
C ILE A 1064 29.92 -5.93 10.53
N ASP A 1065 30.20 -7.25 10.43
CA ASP A 1065 30.01 -8.02 9.20
C ASP A 1065 28.52 -8.17 8.81
N ALA A 1066 27.65 -8.42 9.80
CA ALA A 1066 26.22 -8.57 9.58
C ALA A 1066 25.54 -7.24 9.23
N VAL A 1067 25.95 -6.16 9.92
CA VAL A 1067 25.48 -4.80 9.58
C VAL A 1067 25.93 -4.42 8.16
N GLY A 1068 27.16 -4.78 7.76
CA GLY A 1068 27.64 -4.55 6.40
C GLY A 1068 26.78 -5.24 5.34
N LYS A 1069 26.45 -6.53 5.54
CA LYS A 1069 25.59 -7.30 4.62
C LYS A 1069 24.16 -6.75 4.55
N LEU A 1070 23.62 -6.29 5.68
CA LEU A 1070 22.33 -5.62 5.75
C LEU A 1070 22.34 -4.28 4.98
N ASP A 1071 23.40 -3.49 5.16
CA ASP A 1071 23.57 -2.22 4.46
C ASP A 1071 23.72 -2.40 2.95
N ASP A 1072 24.37 -3.48 2.49
CA ASP A 1072 24.46 -3.78 1.07
C ASP A 1072 23.07 -3.98 0.44
N LEU A 1073 22.14 -4.61 1.17
CA LEU A 1073 20.75 -4.73 0.73
C LEU A 1073 19.99 -3.41 0.80
N ARG A 1074 20.20 -2.57 1.83
CA ARG A 1074 19.64 -1.19 1.86
C ARG A 1074 20.05 -0.39 0.64
N ARG A 1075 21.33 -0.44 0.26
CA ARG A 1075 21.87 0.28 -0.90
C ARG A 1075 21.32 -0.26 -2.21
N ALA A 1076 21.33 -1.58 -2.40
CA ALA A 1076 20.76 -2.20 -3.59
C ALA A 1076 19.28 -1.84 -3.75
N MET A 1077 18.53 -1.86 -2.65
CA MET A 1077 17.12 -1.46 -2.60
C MET A 1077 16.88 0.01 -2.91
N GLY A 1078 17.75 0.89 -2.43
CA GLY A 1078 17.70 2.30 -2.79
C GLY A 1078 17.93 2.51 -4.28
N ILE A 1079 18.94 1.86 -4.87
CA ILE A 1079 19.24 1.94 -6.32
C ILE A 1079 18.06 1.48 -7.15
N MET A 1080 17.41 0.42 -6.68
CA MET A 1080 16.23 -0.14 -7.32
C MET A 1080 15.04 0.81 -7.39
N GLN A 1081 15.00 1.91 -6.61
CA GLN A 1081 13.94 2.93 -6.72
C GLN A 1081 14.21 3.97 -7.80
N HIS A 1082 15.41 3.99 -8.39
CA HIS A 1082 15.82 5.01 -9.36
C HIS A 1082 14.81 5.11 -10.48
N HIS A 1083 14.47 6.33 -10.89
CA HIS A 1083 13.42 6.58 -11.87
C HIS A 1083 13.65 5.89 -13.22
N ASP A 1084 14.87 5.46 -13.58
CA ASP A 1084 15.07 4.53 -14.71
C ASP A 1084 14.96 3.05 -14.31
N ALA A 1085 15.49 2.66 -13.15
CA ALA A 1085 15.52 1.26 -12.69
C ALA A 1085 14.10 0.73 -12.42
N ILE A 1086 13.31 1.50 -11.67
CA ILE A 1086 11.93 1.17 -11.32
C ILE A 1086 10.91 1.63 -12.36
N THR A 1087 11.32 2.10 -13.53
CA THR A 1087 10.39 2.31 -14.65
C THR A 1087 10.70 1.36 -15.79
N GLY A 1088 11.92 0.84 -15.81
CA GLY A 1088 12.37 -0.13 -16.77
C GLY A 1088 12.86 0.48 -18.08
N THR A 1089 13.16 1.78 -18.08
CA THR A 1089 13.63 2.55 -19.24
C THR A 1089 15.10 2.30 -19.57
N GLU A 1090 15.85 1.66 -18.66
CA GLU A 1090 17.26 1.29 -18.82
C GLU A 1090 17.50 0.24 -19.92
N ARG A 1091 18.74 0.14 -20.37
CA ARG A 1091 19.18 -0.94 -21.28
C ARG A 1091 19.19 -2.29 -20.58
N GLN A 1092 18.98 -3.36 -21.36
CA GLN A 1092 18.95 -4.73 -20.82
C GLN A 1092 20.20 -5.09 -20.00
N GLU A 1093 21.39 -4.70 -20.47
CA GLU A 1093 22.65 -4.96 -19.76
C GLU A 1093 22.75 -4.27 -18.38
N VAL A 1094 21.99 -3.18 -18.18
CA VAL A 1094 21.88 -2.46 -16.91
C VAL A 1094 20.85 -3.12 -16.02
N ALA A 1095 19.71 -3.54 -16.59
CA ALA A 1095 18.71 -4.36 -15.89
C ALA A 1095 19.34 -5.64 -15.30
N ASP A 1096 20.18 -6.33 -16.09
CA ASP A 1096 20.88 -7.54 -15.64
C ASP A 1096 21.86 -7.24 -14.48
N ASP A 1097 22.48 -6.05 -14.47
CA ASP A 1097 23.39 -5.62 -13.40
C ASP A 1097 22.65 -5.25 -12.11
N TYR A 1098 21.50 -4.58 -12.22
CA TYR A 1098 20.62 -4.34 -11.08
C TYR A 1098 20.18 -5.64 -10.41
N ILE A 1099 19.76 -6.63 -11.21
CA ILE A 1099 19.40 -7.95 -10.71
C ILE A 1099 20.61 -8.62 -10.04
N ARG A 1100 21.80 -8.54 -10.64
CA ARG A 1100 23.02 -9.09 -10.04
C ARG A 1100 23.33 -8.46 -8.68
N MET A 1101 23.24 -7.14 -8.57
CA MET A 1101 23.51 -6.39 -7.33
C MET A 1101 22.52 -6.77 -6.24
N LEU A 1102 21.23 -6.77 -6.57
CA LEU A 1102 20.17 -7.08 -5.62
C LEU A 1102 20.22 -8.55 -5.17
N THR A 1103 20.51 -9.48 -6.08
CA THR A 1103 20.70 -10.92 -5.76
C THR A 1103 21.87 -11.13 -4.80
N ALA A 1104 23.00 -10.44 -5.05
CA ALA A 1104 24.17 -10.57 -4.18
C ALA A 1104 23.87 -10.03 -2.77
N ALA A 1105 23.15 -8.91 -2.68
CA ALA A 1105 22.79 -8.30 -1.41
C ALA A 1105 21.77 -9.14 -0.61
N LEU A 1106 20.80 -9.77 -1.30
CA LEU A 1106 19.87 -10.73 -0.70
C LEU A 1106 20.61 -11.90 -0.05
N ARG A 1107 21.59 -12.51 -0.73
CA ARG A 1107 22.42 -13.59 -0.14
C ARG A 1107 23.19 -13.15 1.10
N GLY A 1108 23.68 -11.90 1.09
CA GLY A 1108 24.31 -11.31 2.27
C GLY A 1108 23.35 -11.27 3.45
N CYS A 1109 22.13 -10.80 3.23
CA CYS A 1109 21.11 -10.78 4.27
C CYS A 1109 20.64 -12.17 4.70
N GLU A 1110 20.65 -13.17 3.81
CA GLU A 1110 20.39 -14.58 4.15
C GLU A 1110 21.40 -15.14 5.17
N ASP A 1111 22.67 -14.75 5.07
CA ASP A 1111 23.67 -15.12 6.09
C ASP A 1111 23.35 -14.47 7.45
N VAL A 1112 22.86 -13.23 7.43
CA VAL A 1112 22.50 -12.48 8.64
C VAL A 1112 21.30 -13.11 9.32
N THR A 1113 20.27 -13.48 8.56
CA THR A 1113 19.07 -14.15 9.08
C THR A 1113 19.41 -15.52 9.64
N LYS A 1114 20.20 -16.35 8.95
CA LYS A 1114 20.69 -17.66 9.46
C LYS A 1114 21.49 -17.52 10.76
N ALA A 1115 22.38 -16.53 10.84
CA ALA A 1115 23.16 -16.29 12.04
C ALA A 1115 22.27 -15.85 13.21
N ALA A 1116 21.26 -15.02 12.93
CA ALA A 1116 20.32 -14.53 13.93
C ALA A 1116 19.52 -15.66 14.56
N ILE A 1117 19.05 -16.58 13.75
CA ILE A 1117 18.20 -17.66 14.23
C ILE A 1117 19.02 -18.72 14.99
N LYS A 1118 20.29 -18.93 14.59
CA LYS A 1118 21.23 -19.79 15.32
C LYS A 1118 21.59 -19.27 16.72
N PHE A 1119 21.62 -17.95 16.94
CA PHE A 1119 21.92 -17.36 18.25
C PHE A 1119 20.85 -17.70 19.29
N ASP A 1120 19.57 -17.66 18.90
CA ASP A 1120 18.44 -18.05 19.77
C ASP A 1120 18.57 -19.51 20.24
N TRP A 1121 18.97 -20.40 19.32
CA TRP A 1121 19.17 -21.82 19.62
C TRP A 1121 20.28 -22.08 20.65
N LEU A 1122 21.40 -21.36 20.55
CA LEU A 1122 22.51 -21.48 21.50
C LEU A 1122 22.19 -20.87 22.86
N TYR A 1123 21.43 -19.77 22.91
CA TYR A 1123 20.97 -19.18 24.16
C TYR A 1123 20.04 -20.15 24.92
N ARG A 1124 19.08 -20.76 24.21
CA ARG A 1124 18.16 -21.76 24.75
C ARG A 1124 18.87 -23.03 25.22
N ALA A 1125 19.89 -23.48 24.51
CA ALA A 1125 20.74 -24.60 24.92
C ALA A 1125 21.56 -24.29 26.20
N GLU A 1126 22.03 -23.05 26.35
CA GLU A 1126 22.75 -22.61 27.56
C GLU A 1126 21.79 -22.49 28.77
N GLU A 1127 20.56 -22.06 28.53
CA GLU A 1127 19.47 -22.01 29.52
C GLU A 1127 19.10 -23.41 30.03
N LEU A 1128 18.90 -24.37 29.11
CA LEU A 1128 18.65 -25.79 29.43
C LEU A 1128 19.84 -26.47 30.13
N ARG A 1129 21.07 -25.99 29.87
CA ARG A 1129 22.28 -26.44 30.57
C ARG A 1129 22.34 -25.91 32.00
N GLN A 1130 21.92 -24.66 32.22
CA GLN A 1130 21.89 -24.03 33.55
C GLN A 1130 20.73 -24.55 34.41
N SER A 1131 19.60 -24.94 33.81
CA SER A 1131 18.46 -25.56 34.51
C SER A 1131 18.66 -27.05 34.84
N GLY A 1132 19.74 -27.68 34.35
CA GLY A 1132 20.05 -29.09 34.57
C GLY A 1132 19.25 -30.07 33.70
N GLN A 1133 18.36 -29.58 32.84
CA GLN A 1133 17.46 -30.39 31.98
C GLN A 1133 18.14 -30.95 30.72
N LEU A 1134 19.32 -30.44 30.35
CA LEU A 1134 20.07 -30.87 29.16
C LEU A 1134 20.38 -32.38 29.14
N ARG A 1135 20.46 -33.04 30.31
CA ARG A 1135 20.76 -34.48 30.41
C ARG A 1135 19.56 -35.38 30.08
N ASP A 1136 18.34 -34.89 30.26
CA ASP A 1136 17.13 -35.69 30.06
C ASP A 1136 16.69 -35.69 28.59
N GLU A 1137 16.92 -34.59 27.86
CA GLU A 1137 16.67 -34.54 26.40
C GLU A 1137 17.75 -35.27 25.57
N LEU A 1138 19.02 -35.26 26.00
CA LEU A 1138 20.08 -36.04 25.34
C LEU A 1138 19.86 -37.56 25.44
N ASN A 1139 19.09 -38.04 26.42
CA ASN A 1139 18.70 -39.45 26.51
C ASN A 1139 17.54 -39.82 25.57
N LEU A 1140 16.69 -38.85 25.16
CA LEU A 1140 15.67 -39.05 24.13
C LEU A 1140 16.28 -39.07 22.71
N SER A 1141 17.33 -38.27 22.47
CA SER A 1141 18.06 -38.23 21.18
C SER A 1141 18.90 -39.49 20.89
N ARG A 1142 19.40 -40.19 21.92
CA ARG A 1142 20.20 -41.42 21.71
C ARG A 1142 19.43 -42.59 21.10
N THR A 1143 18.11 -42.57 21.15
CA THR A 1143 17.25 -43.56 20.49
C THR A 1143 16.90 -43.20 19.05
N ALA A 1144 17.08 -41.94 18.63
CA ALA A 1144 16.75 -41.47 17.28
C ALA A 1144 17.96 -41.39 16.33
N CYS A 1145 19.19 -41.34 16.84
CA CYS A 1145 20.41 -41.21 16.01
C CYS A 1145 21.20 -42.52 15.80
N ALA A 1146 20.56 -43.69 15.85
CA ALA A 1146 21.25 -44.97 15.63
C ALA A 1146 21.13 -45.52 14.19
N ASP A 1147 20.28 -44.97 13.32
CA ASP A 1147 20.02 -45.52 11.98
C ASP A 1147 20.56 -44.70 10.80
N GLU A 1148 21.26 -43.58 11.02
CA GLU A 1148 21.79 -42.72 9.92
C GLU A 1148 23.33 -42.65 9.84
N ALA A 1149 24.06 -43.63 10.40
CA ALA A 1149 25.53 -43.66 10.34
C ALA A 1149 26.12 -44.72 9.38
N GLU A 1150 25.33 -45.27 8.44
CA GLU A 1150 25.84 -46.24 7.44
C GLU A 1150 25.63 -45.86 5.97
N ILE A 1151 25.21 -44.63 5.66
CA ILE A 1151 25.25 -44.08 4.30
C ILE A 1151 25.73 -42.63 4.31
N LEU A 1152 27.05 -42.43 4.53
CA LEU A 1152 27.85 -41.32 3.99
C LEU A 1152 29.33 -41.71 3.96
#